data_AF-C4LIG6-F1
#
_entry.id   AF-C4LIG6-F1
#
_cell.length_a   1.000
_cell.length_b   1.000
_cell.length_c   1.000
_cell.angle_alpha   90.00
_cell.angle_beta   90.00
_cell.angle_gamma   90.00
#
_symmetry.space_group_name_H-M   'P 1'
#
loop_
_entity.id
_entity.type
_entity.pdbx_description
1 polymer ?
#
loop_
_entity_poly.entity_id
_entity_poly.type
_entity_poly.pdbx_seq_one_letter_code
_entity_poly.pdbx_strand_id
1 'polypeptide(L)'
;MATWLRKLTGSRRKNTAEISRATTLGDHTATLTDADLRRTFDTALRDNDTATMLATLREASTRTIGLTPFDCQLRGAQELLKGNVIQMATGEGKTLVGALAAIIYAHQGRKIHCITVNSYLAGRDADWMGPLFNFFDVTVGAIHEHMTADQRRATYSNDVVFGSINEIGFDVLRDHLITRREDQVQPTPDVAIVDEADSVMVDEALVPLVLAGSAPGHAPTGRISEVVRNLTKDEDYSIDDDQRNVFLTDKGAHTIEKRLGLSSLYDAENISTTLVQVNVALHAKELLVKDVHYIVRDGKVALVDNSKGRIADLQRWPDGLQSAVEAKEGLDVTDGGRVLDTITIQALLGRYTNLCGMTGTATAASEQLRQFYGLGVAVIDPHVPCIRDDEADRIFSTADDRRRGIIEHIQQLQQAGRPVLVGTHNVAESEDIQDALQAIGVDCVVLNAKNHEKEARIIADAGLPGRVTVSTQMAGRGTDIKLGGAHEQYRDDVVTAGGLAVVGFGRHRSARLDDQLRGRAGRQGDPGSSVIFVSLEDDVIAVGGAGESINAIPDNNGQLTQKKVYSFVDHCQRVTEGQMLQIHANTWKYNKLINDQRVIIDERRSDILDSDVALKELQRRAHRDLTVPRDVQVQAARDVELFHLDEHWARHLEYLDDIRESIHLRALARENPVDEFHRMSIAEFKNLATGAVDDAVETWRHITIDNNGAHLGERGLRRPSSTWTYMVNDNPLSGNNGSVVGSVVNLFR
;
A
#
# COMPACT_ATOMS: atom_id res chain seq x y z
N MET A 1 28.24 -20.06 13.02
CA MET A 1 27.53 -21.02 12.14
C MET A 1 27.15 -22.33 12.83
N ALA A 2 28.07 -23.13 13.39
CA ALA A 2 27.76 -24.45 13.97
C ALA A 2 26.73 -24.42 15.13
N THR A 3 26.81 -23.42 16.01
CA THR A 3 25.87 -23.23 17.14
C THR A 3 24.47 -22.79 16.68
N TRP A 4 24.39 -22.04 15.57
CA TRP A 4 23.15 -21.58 14.95
C TRP A 4 22.44 -22.71 14.20
N LEU A 5 23.21 -23.51 13.43
CA LEU A 5 22.74 -24.76 12.80
C LEU A 5 22.24 -25.79 13.82
N ARG A 6 22.89 -25.91 14.98
CA ARG A 6 22.43 -26.78 16.09
C ARG A 6 21.12 -26.28 16.73
N LYS A 7 20.94 -24.96 16.89
CA LYS A 7 19.68 -24.37 17.38
C LYS A 7 18.53 -24.56 16.38
N LEU A 8 18.78 -24.38 15.08
CA LEU A 8 17.78 -24.59 14.02
C LEU A 8 17.35 -26.06 13.90
N THR A 9 18.31 -26.99 13.92
CA THR A 9 18.01 -28.43 13.86
C THR A 9 17.32 -28.94 15.12
N GLY A 10 17.69 -28.42 16.30
CA GLY A 10 17.00 -28.71 17.56
C GLY A 10 15.57 -28.17 17.62
N SER A 11 15.36 -26.92 17.16
CA SER A 11 14.03 -26.28 17.06
C SER A 11 13.12 -27.04 16.10
N ARG A 12 13.62 -27.41 14.90
CA ARG A 12 12.85 -28.17 13.90
C ARG A 12 12.43 -29.54 14.43
N ARG A 13 13.33 -30.27 15.10
CA ARG A 13 13.01 -31.57 15.74
C ARG A 13 11.98 -31.46 16.85
N LYS A 14 12.07 -30.39 17.67
CA LYS A 14 11.10 -30.14 18.76
C LYS A 14 9.70 -29.85 18.21
N ASN A 15 9.58 -28.98 17.20
CA ASN A 15 8.30 -28.69 16.55
C ASN A 15 7.68 -29.97 15.97
N THR A 16 8.46 -30.79 15.24
CA THR A 16 7.95 -32.04 14.66
C THR A 16 7.40 -33.00 15.72
N ALA A 17 8.05 -33.08 16.89
CA ALA A 17 7.57 -33.90 18.00
C ALA A 17 6.26 -33.36 18.61
N GLU A 18 6.12 -32.04 18.76
CA GLU A 18 4.90 -31.40 19.26
C GLU A 18 3.72 -31.60 18.30
N ILE A 19 3.93 -31.45 16.99
CA ILE A 19 2.90 -31.71 15.98
C ILE A 19 2.50 -33.19 15.95
N SER A 20 3.48 -34.10 15.98
CA SER A 20 3.19 -35.54 16.04
C SER A 20 2.36 -35.89 17.27
N ARG A 21 2.67 -35.28 18.43
CA ARG A 21 1.91 -35.48 19.65
C ARG A 21 0.50 -34.88 19.57
N ALA A 22 0.34 -33.71 18.95
CA ALA A 22 -0.97 -33.11 18.70
C ALA A 22 -1.85 -34.02 17.83
N THR A 23 -1.27 -34.66 16.81
CA THR A 23 -1.98 -35.63 15.97
C THR A 23 -2.43 -36.86 16.77
N THR A 24 -1.58 -37.43 17.62
CA THR A 24 -1.96 -38.55 18.50
C THR A 24 -3.06 -38.18 19.51
N LEU A 25 -3.12 -36.92 19.92
CA LEU A 25 -4.17 -36.43 20.83
C LEU A 25 -5.53 -36.23 20.14
N GLY A 26 -5.58 -36.25 18.80
CA GLY A 26 -6.79 -36.00 18.02
C GLY A 26 -7.97 -36.90 18.39
N ASP A 27 -7.74 -38.22 18.51
CA ASP A 27 -8.77 -39.18 18.90
C ASP A 27 -9.35 -38.87 20.29
N HIS A 28 -8.50 -38.42 21.22
CA HIS A 28 -8.94 -38.04 22.55
C HIS A 28 -9.75 -36.75 22.52
N THR A 29 -9.25 -35.70 21.87
CA THR A 29 -9.95 -34.41 21.78
C THR A 29 -11.31 -34.53 21.09
N ALA A 30 -11.42 -35.41 20.08
CA ALA A 30 -12.68 -35.69 19.39
C ALA A 30 -13.77 -36.26 20.32
N THR A 31 -13.40 -36.95 21.39
CA THR A 31 -14.36 -37.49 22.37
C THR A 31 -14.83 -36.48 23.42
N LEU A 32 -14.16 -35.32 23.53
CA LEU A 32 -14.47 -34.32 24.55
C LEU A 32 -15.74 -33.54 24.19
N THR A 33 -16.50 -33.13 25.20
CA THR A 33 -17.56 -32.12 25.03
C THR A 33 -16.94 -30.76 24.72
N ASP A 34 -17.71 -29.83 24.14
CA ASP A 34 -17.19 -28.47 23.84
C ASP A 34 -16.68 -27.74 25.09
N ALA A 35 -17.34 -27.94 26.23
CA ALA A 35 -16.94 -27.36 27.51
C ALA A 35 -15.63 -27.98 28.04
N ASP A 36 -15.47 -29.31 27.89
CA ASP A 36 -14.25 -29.99 28.30
C ASP A 36 -13.09 -29.70 27.34
N LEU A 37 -13.37 -29.48 26.05
CA LEU A 37 -12.37 -29.09 25.05
C LEU A 37 -11.78 -27.71 25.38
N ARG A 38 -12.64 -26.73 25.70
CA ARG A 38 -12.20 -25.40 26.19
C ARG A 38 -11.38 -25.51 27.47
N ARG A 39 -11.87 -26.24 28.47
CA ARG A 39 -11.12 -26.44 29.74
C ARG A 39 -9.76 -27.10 29.51
N THR A 40 -9.68 -28.03 28.56
CA THR A 40 -8.43 -28.70 28.17
C THR A 40 -7.48 -27.71 27.52
N PHE A 41 -7.96 -26.85 26.63
CA PHE A 41 -7.17 -25.76 26.05
C PHE A 41 -6.64 -24.79 27.11
N ASP A 42 -7.49 -24.31 28.03
CA ASP A 42 -7.08 -23.40 29.12
C ASP A 42 -6.03 -24.01 30.06
N THR A 43 -6.13 -25.32 30.30
CA THR A 43 -5.15 -26.04 31.11
C THR A 43 -3.84 -26.18 30.36
N ALA A 44 -3.88 -26.56 29.08
CA ALA A 44 -2.71 -26.64 28.23
C ALA A 44 -2.00 -25.29 28.08
N LEU A 45 -2.75 -24.19 27.98
CA LEU A 45 -2.18 -22.85 27.91
C LEU A 45 -1.42 -22.48 29.20
N ARG A 46 -2.01 -22.75 30.37
CA ARG A 46 -1.36 -22.51 31.67
C ARG A 46 -0.10 -23.35 31.86
N ASP A 47 -0.12 -24.59 31.39
CA ASP A 47 1.00 -25.53 31.48
C ASP A 47 2.03 -25.36 30.35
N ASN A 48 1.78 -24.44 29.40
CA ASN A 48 2.58 -24.22 28.20
C ASN A 48 2.76 -25.50 27.36
N ASP A 49 1.70 -26.30 27.26
CA ASP A 49 1.63 -27.55 26.53
C ASP A 49 1.11 -27.36 25.11
N THR A 50 2.01 -26.94 24.22
CA THR A 50 1.70 -26.60 22.83
C THR A 50 0.99 -27.71 22.06
N ALA A 51 1.36 -28.97 22.27
CA ALA A 51 0.75 -30.08 21.54
C ALA A 51 -0.74 -30.23 21.86
N THR A 52 -1.11 -30.08 23.14
CA THR A 52 -2.51 -30.16 23.57
C THR A 52 -3.30 -28.92 23.13
N MET A 53 -2.70 -27.73 23.17
CA MET A 53 -3.31 -26.52 22.60
C MET A 53 -3.62 -26.69 21.11
N LEU A 54 -2.68 -27.22 20.33
CA LEU A 54 -2.88 -27.42 18.89
C LEU A 54 -3.91 -28.51 18.57
N ALA A 55 -3.94 -29.60 19.34
CA ALA A 55 -4.94 -30.66 19.18
C ALA A 55 -6.37 -30.15 19.45
N THR A 56 -6.54 -29.37 20.53
CA THR A 56 -7.84 -28.78 20.89
C THR A 56 -8.31 -27.74 19.87
N LEU A 57 -7.40 -26.90 19.37
CA LEU A 57 -7.69 -25.96 18.28
C LEU A 57 -8.09 -26.67 16.98
N ARG A 58 -7.41 -27.76 16.61
CA ARG A 58 -7.75 -28.59 15.44
C ARG A 58 -9.17 -29.14 15.54
N GLU A 59 -9.50 -29.70 16.68
CA GLU A 59 -10.83 -30.25 16.94
C GLU A 59 -11.91 -29.16 16.91
N ALA A 60 -11.66 -28.03 17.57
CA ALA A 60 -12.58 -26.90 17.59
C ALA A 60 -12.85 -26.35 16.18
N SER A 61 -11.80 -26.20 15.35
CA SER A 61 -11.94 -25.81 13.93
C SER A 61 -12.81 -26.79 13.14
N THR A 62 -12.64 -28.09 13.38
CA THR A 62 -13.46 -29.11 12.73
C THR A 62 -14.94 -28.96 13.08
N ARG A 63 -15.24 -28.71 14.36
CA ARG A 63 -16.62 -28.56 14.86
C ARG A 63 -17.30 -27.27 14.42
N THR A 64 -16.57 -26.17 14.39
CA THR A 64 -17.17 -24.82 14.25
C THR A 64 -17.23 -24.35 12.80
N ILE A 65 -16.17 -24.62 12.02
CA ILE A 65 -16.05 -24.15 10.64
C ILE A 65 -15.90 -25.29 9.63
N GLY A 66 -15.95 -26.55 10.08
CA GLY A 66 -15.93 -27.74 9.21
C GLY A 66 -14.58 -28.05 8.58
N LEU A 67 -13.51 -27.40 9.03
CA LEU A 67 -12.16 -27.59 8.51
C LEU A 67 -11.29 -28.23 9.58
N THR A 68 -10.64 -29.34 9.27
CA THR A 68 -9.66 -29.99 10.16
C THR A 68 -8.25 -29.53 9.79
N PRO A 69 -7.56 -28.73 10.63
CA PRO A 69 -6.22 -28.26 10.33
C PRO A 69 -5.21 -29.38 10.08
N PHE A 70 -4.50 -29.31 8.95
CA PHE A 70 -3.38 -30.18 8.62
C PHE A 70 -2.16 -29.93 9.53
N ASP A 71 -1.24 -30.89 9.61
CA ASP A 71 0.00 -30.78 10.37
C ASP A 71 0.86 -29.58 9.93
N CYS A 72 0.88 -29.28 8.62
CA CYS A 72 1.58 -28.11 8.08
C CYS A 72 0.96 -26.79 8.58
N GLN A 73 -0.36 -26.72 8.68
CA GLN A 73 -1.09 -25.54 9.17
C GLN A 73 -0.82 -25.31 10.67
N LEU A 74 -0.85 -26.38 11.47
CA LEU A 74 -0.47 -26.29 12.90
C LEU A 74 0.98 -25.83 13.08
N ARG A 75 1.91 -26.34 12.26
CA ARG A 75 3.30 -25.88 12.26
C ARG A 75 3.41 -24.41 11.84
N GLY A 76 2.62 -23.96 10.87
CA GLY A 76 2.51 -22.56 10.48
C GLY A 76 2.11 -21.67 11.66
N ALA A 77 1.09 -22.07 12.42
CA ALA A 77 0.63 -21.31 13.59
C ALA A 77 1.72 -21.22 14.68
N GLN A 78 2.47 -22.31 14.92
CA GLN A 78 3.61 -22.29 15.83
C GLN A 78 4.71 -21.31 15.41
N GLU A 79 4.97 -21.16 14.11
CA GLU A 79 6.00 -20.24 13.62
C GLU A 79 5.53 -18.78 13.66
N LEU A 80 4.24 -18.50 13.44
CA LEU A 80 3.65 -17.18 13.67
C LEU A 80 3.81 -16.76 15.15
N LEU A 81 3.55 -17.66 16.09
CA LEU A 81 3.71 -17.40 17.53
C LEU A 81 5.16 -17.08 17.95
N LYS A 82 6.14 -17.43 17.11
CA LYS A 82 7.55 -17.10 17.32
C LYS A 82 7.96 -15.77 16.70
N GLY A 83 7.05 -15.04 16.06
CA GLY A 83 7.34 -13.79 15.36
C GLY A 83 7.99 -13.99 13.99
N ASN A 84 7.75 -15.13 13.32
CA ASN A 84 8.26 -15.37 11.96
C ASN A 84 7.21 -15.03 10.90
N VAL A 85 7.69 -14.69 9.70
CA VAL A 85 6.89 -14.72 8.48
C VAL A 85 6.89 -16.15 7.94
N ILE A 86 5.71 -16.75 7.79
CA ILE A 86 5.59 -18.10 7.23
C ILE A 86 5.42 -18.04 5.71
N GLN A 87 6.12 -18.93 5.00
CA GLN A 87 5.86 -19.18 3.60
C GLN A 87 4.97 -20.43 3.48
N MET A 88 3.72 -20.21 3.06
CA MET A 88 2.74 -21.25 2.77
C MET A 88 2.13 -20.98 1.40
N ALA A 89 2.14 -21.99 0.52
CA ALA A 89 1.58 -21.86 -0.82
C ALA A 89 0.10 -21.45 -0.80
N THR A 90 -0.38 -20.90 -1.93
CA THR A 90 -1.78 -20.52 -2.06
C THR A 90 -2.67 -21.76 -2.06
N GLY A 91 -3.80 -21.71 -1.34
CA GLY A 91 -4.65 -22.88 -1.08
C GLY A 91 -4.26 -23.72 0.14
N GLU A 92 -3.15 -23.44 0.83
CA GLU A 92 -2.77 -24.16 2.06
C GLU A 92 -3.52 -23.68 3.32
N GLY A 93 -4.48 -22.75 3.21
CA GLY A 93 -5.31 -22.29 4.33
C GLY A 93 -4.64 -21.25 5.26
N LYS A 94 -3.97 -20.24 4.70
CA LYS A 94 -3.32 -19.14 5.44
C LYS A 94 -4.25 -18.46 6.45
N THR A 95 -5.48 -18.10 6.04
CA THR A 95 -6.49 -17.48 6.91
C THR A 95 -6.74 -18.28 8.19
N LEU A 96 -6.91 -19.61 8.06
CA LEU A 96 -7.09 -20.49 9.21
C LEU A 96 -5.85 -20.49 10.11
N VAL A 97 -4.65 -20.59 9.54
CA VAL A 97 -3.39 -20.56 10.30
C VAL A 97 -3.24 -19.28 11.13
N GLY A 98 -3.57 -18.12 10.53
CA GLY A 98 -3.60 -16.83 11.23
C GLY A 98 -4.60 -16.82 12.39
N ALA A 99 -5.81 -17.36 12.19
CA ALA A 99 -6.83 -17.44 13.23
C ALA A 99 -6.41 -18.32 14.41
N LEU A 100 -5.79 -19.48 14.15
CA LEU A 100 -5.27 -20.37 15.22
C LEU A 100 -4.21 -19.66 16.08
N ALA A 101 -3.31 -18.89 15.45
CA ALA A 101 -2.31 -18.10 16.16
C ALA A 101 -2.95 -16.93 16.95
N ALA A 102 -3.93 -16.24 16.36
CA ALA A 102 -4.65 -15.15 17.00
C ALA A 102 -5.38 -15.58 18.28
N ILE A 103 -6.01 -16.77 18.29
CA ILE A 103 -6.66 -17.33 19.48
C ILE A 103 -5.65 -17.50 20.63
N ILE A 104 -4.49 -18.09 20.34
CA ILE A 104 -3.45 -18.28 21.35
C ILE A 104 -2.94 -16.94 21.89
N TYR A 105 -2.74 -15.93 21.02
CA TYR A 105 -2.37 -14.59 21.46
C TYR A 105 -3.46 -13.93 22.31
N ALA A 106 -4.74 -14.07 21.95
CA ALA A 106 -5.85 -13.49 22.70
C ALA A 106 -5.88 -14.02 24.14
N HIS A 107 -5.71 -15.34 24.32
CA HIS A 107 -5.65 -15.92 25.67
C HIS A 107 -4.36 -15.59 26.44
N GLN A 108 -3.32 -15.06 25.79
CA GLN A 108 -2.18 -14.44 26.46
C GLN A 108 -2.46 -13.01 26.92
N GLY A 109 -3.70 -12.52 26.77
CA GLY A 109 -4.12 -11.17 27.14
C GLY A 109 -3.67 -10.09 26.15
N ARG A 110 -3.32 -10.48 24.93
CA ARG A 110 -2.85 -9.56 23.88
C ARG A 110 -4.00 -9.04 23.03
N LYS A 111 -3.78 -7.88 22.39
CA LYS A 111 -4.68 -7.33 21.37
C LYS A 111 -4.11 -7.56 19.98
N ILE A 112 -4.92 -8.14 19.10
CA ILE A 112 -4.46 -8.67 17.81
C ILE A 112 -5.10 -7.91 16.67
N HIS A 113 -4.28 -7.38 15.77
CA HIS A 113 -4.70 -6.91 14.45
C HIS A 113 -4.33 -7.95 13.39
N CYS A 114 -5.34 -8.54 12.77
CA CYS A 114 -5.21 -9.37 11.58
C CYS A 114 -5.28 -8.46 10.35
N ILE A 115 -4.10 -8.13 9.80
CA ILE A 115 -3.96 -7.16 8.72
C ILE A 115 -4.13 -7.87 7.39
N THR A 116 -5.02 -7.35 6.56
CA THR A 116 -5.32 -7.85 5.20
C THR A 116 -5.00 -6.77 4.16
N VAL A 117 -5.00 -7.16 2.88
CA VAL A 117 -4.75 -6.21 1.78
C VAL A 117 -5.94 -5.31 1.45
N ASN A 118 -7.18 -5.67 1.83
CA ASN A 118 -8.36 -4.83 1.60
C ASN A 118 -9.51 -5.12 2.58
N SER A 119 -10.43 -4.16 2.69
CA SER A 119 -11.55 -4.16 3.65
C SER A 119 -12.55 -5.30 3.42
N TYR A 120 -12.66 -5.82 2.19
CA TYR A 120 -13.52 -6.96 1.87
C TYR A 120 -12.99 -8.27 2.49
N LEU A 121 -11.69 -8.54 2.33
CA LEU A 121 -11.06 -9.71 2.92
C LEU A 121 -11.11 -9.64 4.46
N ALA A 122 -10.89 -8.46 5.04
CA ALA A 122 -11.03 -8.25 6.48
C ALA A 122 -12.42 -8.68 6.99
N GLY A 123 -13.50 -8.22 6.35
CA GLY A 123 -14.87 -8.60 6.71
C GLY A 123 -15.13 -10.09 6.52
N ARG A 124 -14.80 -10.62 5.34
CA ARG A 124 -14.99 -12.03 5.01
C ARG A 124 -14.29 -12.95 6.02
N ASP A 125 -13.05 -12.65 6.36
CA ASP A 125 -12.23 -13.52 7.23
C ASP A 125 -12.67 -13.43 8.70
N ALA A 126 -13.09 -12.25 9.15
CA ALA A 126 -13.73 -12.09 10.47
C ALA A 126 -15.03 -12.90 10.57
N ASP A 127 -15.89 -12.83 9.55
CA ASP A 127 -17.16 -13.58 9.53
C ASP A 127 -16.91 -15.09 9.45
N TRP A 128 -15.97 -15.51 8.60
CA TRP A 128 -15.67 -16.92 8.38
C TRP A 128 -15.02 -17.58 9.60
N MET A 129 -14.04 -16.91 10.24
CA MET A 129 -13.35 -17.43 11.42
C MET A 129 -14.11 -17.13 12.72
N GLY A 130 -15.12 -16.27 12.69
CA GLY A 130 -15.92 -15.87 13.85
C GLY A 130 -16.45 -17.01 14.71
N PRO A 131 -17.05 -18.09 14.14
CA PRO A 131 -17.49 -19.24 14.92
C PRO A 131 -16.36 -19.91 15.72
N LEU A 132 -15.15 -19.95 15.17
CA LEU A 132 -13.98 -20.52 15.83
C LEU A 132 -13.49 -19.60 16.96
N PHE A 133 -13.43 -18.28 16.76
CA PHE A 133 -13.09 -17.34 17.83
C PHE A 133 -14.11 -17.39 18.98
N ASN A 134 -15.40 -17.36 18.66
CA ASN A 134 -16.50 -17.44 19.63
C ASN A 134 -16.47 -18.74 20.44
N PHE A 135 -16.01 -19.85 19.85
CA PHE A 135 -15.87 -21.11 20.57
C PHE A 135 -14.89 -21.02 21.75
N PHE A 136 -13.85 -20.19 21.63
CA PHE A 136 -12.85 -19.93 22.67
C PHE A 136 -13.13 -18.66 23.47
N ASP A 137 -14.35 -18.11 23.37
CA ASP A 137 -14.75 -16.87 24.05
C ASP A 137 -13.85 -15.67 23.71
N VAL A 138 -13.27 -15.67 22.49
CA VAL A 138 -12.48 -14.58 21.92
C VAL A 138 -13.38 -13.70 21.06
N THR A 139 -13.44 -12.40 21.33
CA THR A 139 -14.27 -11.50 20.53
C THR A 139 -13.54 -11.04 19.26
N VAL A 140 -14.29 -10.89 18.16
CA VAL A 140 -13.75 -10.53 16.85
C VAL A 140 -14.60 -9.45 16.19
N GLY A 141 -13.95 -8.54 15.46
CA GLY A 141 -14.63 -7.57 14.60
C GLY A 141 -13.78 -7.19 13.38
N ALA A 142 -14.40 -6.50 12.41
CA ALA A 142 -13.71 -6.01 11.21
C ALA A 142 -13.90 -4.50 11.05
N ILE A 143 -12.84 -3.83 10.57
CA ILE A 143 -12.84 -2.41 10.23
C ILE A 143 -13.16 -2.25 8.75
N HIS A 144 -14.11 -1.36 8.45
CA HIS A 144 -14.55 -1.01 7.11
C HIS A 144 -14.50 0.50 6.88
N GLU A 145 -14.27 0.90 5.63
CA GLU A 145 -14.15 2.30 5.19
C GLU A 145 -15.31 3.18 5.69
N HIS A 146 -16.56 2.71 5.55
CA HIS A 146 -17.75 3.50 5.88
C HIS A 146 -18.10 3.56 7.38
N MET A 147 -17.28 2.98 8.26
CA MET A 147 -17.52 3.02 9.70
C MET A 147 -17.26 4.39 10.30
N THR A 148 -18.19 4.83 11.15
CA THR A 148 -18.05 6.00 12.02
C THR A 148 -17.00 5.77 13.10
N ALA A 149 -16.48 6.85 13.70
CA ALA A 149 -15.50 6.75 14.80
C ALA A 149 -16.02 5.91 15.99
N ASP A 150 -17.31 6.02 16.33
CA ASP A 150 -17.93 5.26 17.42
C ASP A 150 -17.95 3.76 17.11
N GLN A 151 -18.32 3.40 15.88
CA GLN A 151 -18.30 2.01 15.44
C GLN A 151 -16.87 1.45 15.42
N ARG A 152 -15.88 2.25 15.00
CA ARG A 152 -14.47 1.82 15.01
C ARG A 152 -13.96 1.59 16.42
N ARG A 153 -14.24 2.50 17.36
CA ARG A 153 -13.91 2.33 18.79
C ARG A 153 -14.53 1.05 19.37
N ALA A 154 -15.81 0.79 19.06
CA ALA A 154 -16.45 -0.45 19.46
C ALA A 154 -15.76 -1.68 18.85
N THR A 155 -15.39 -1.64 17.57
CA THR A 155 -14.66 -2.73 16.91
C THR A 155 -13.27 -2.94 17.51
N TYR A 156 -12.50 -1.88 17.75
CA TYR A 156 -11.17 -1.96 18.36
C TYR A 156 -11.17 -2.47 19.80
N SER A 157 -12.33 -2.46 20.48
CA SER A 157 -12.46 -3.06 21.81
C SER A 157 -12.42 -4.60 21.81
N ASN A 158 -12.61 -5.23 20.65
CA ASN A 158 -12.53 -6.68 20.51
C ASN A 158 -11.12 -7.22 20.76
N ASP A 159 -10.99 -8.52 21.00
CA ASP A 159 -9.69 -9.16 21.19
C ASP A 159 -8.91 -9.29 19.87
N VAL A 160 -9.65 -9.62 18.80
CA VAL A 160 -9.13 -9.73 17.43
C VAL A 160 -9.84 -8.74 16.53
N VAL A 161 -9.07 -7.93 15.80
CA VAL A 161 -9.58 -6.96 14.84
C VAL A 161 -9.01 -7.28 13.46
N PHE A 162 -9.87 -7.59 12.50
CA PHE A 162 -9.50 -7.65 11.10
C PHE A 162 -9.58 -6.25 10.48
N GLY A 163 -8.58 -5.87 9.70
CA GLY A 163 -8.58 -4.58 9.02
C GLY A 163 -7.67 -4.60 7.82
N SER A 164 -7.94 -3.73 6.84
CA SER A 164 -6.94 -3.46 5.80
C SER A 164 -5.81 -2.62 6.38
N ILE A 165 -4.60 -2.76 5.83
CA ILE A 165 -3.46 -1.94 6.27
C ILE A 165 -3.75 -0.43 6.15
N ASN A 166 -4.49 -0.04 5.10
CA ASN A 166 -4.88 1.34 4.84
C ASN A 166 -5.81 1.88 5.92
N GLU A 167 -6.86 1.15 6.27
CA GLU A 167 -7.83 1.60 7.28
C GLU A 167 -7.18 1.74 8.66
N ILE A 168 -6.33 0.78 9.03
CA ILE A 168 -5.56 0.85 10.27
C ILE A 168 -4.65 2.09 10.27
N GLY A 169 -3.96 2.36 9.17
CA GLY A 169 -3.09 3.53 9.06
C GLY A 169 -3.84 4.86 9.04
N PHE A 170 -5.00 4.94 8.38
CA PHE A 170 -5.83 6.14 8.40
C PHE A 170 -6.44 6.42 9.77
N ASP A 171 -6.78 5.38 10.54
CA ASP A 171 -7.19 5.55 11.93
C ASP A 171 -6.06 6.11 12.80
N VAL A 172 -4.81 5.68 12.57
CA VAL A 172 -3.63 6.27 13.23
C VAL A 172 -3.47 7.75 12.89
N LEU A 173 -3.54 8.10 11.60
CA LEU A 173 -3.41 9.49 11.16
C LEU A 173 -4.54 10.37 11.71
N ARG A 174 -5.78 9.85 11.77
CA ARG A 174 -6.91 10.57 12.37
C ARG A 174 -6.73 10.77 13.87
N ASP A 175 -6.22 9.76 14.57
CA ASP A 175 -5.91 9.87 16.00
C ASP A 175 -4.83 10.91 16.29
N HIS A 176 -3.95 11.20 15.34
CA HIS A 176 -2.98 12.29 15.47
C HIS A 176 -3.63 13.68 15.42
N LEU A 177 -4.89 13.83 15.01
CA LEU A 177 -5.59 15.12 14.99
C LEU A 177 -6.57 15.34 16.14
N ILE A 178 -6.74 14.37 17.05
CA ILE A 178 -7.68 14.49 18.17
C ILE A 178 -7.23 15.59 19.14
N THR A 179 -8.20 16.22 19.80
CA THR A 179 -7.95 17.19 20.88
C THR A 179 -8.39 16.67 22.25
N ARG A 180 -9.03 15.49 22.28
CA ARG A 180 -9.47 14.82 23.50
C ARG A 180 -9.17 13.34 23.41
N ARG A 181 -8.77 12.76 24.53
CA ARG A 181 -8.44 11.34 24.62
C ARG A 181 -9.66 10.43 24.38
N GLU A 182 -10.87 10.91 24.67
CA GLU A 182 -12.12 10.18 24.44
C GLU A 182 -12.46 9.96 22.95
N ASP A 183 -11.87 10.77 22.07
CA ASP A 183 -12.06 10.69 20.62
C ASP A 183 -11.12 9.68 19.94
N GLN A 184 -10.12 9.17 20.68
CA GLN A 184 -9.15 8.20 20.16
C GLN A 184 -9.82 6.91 19.72
N VAL A 185 -9.48 6.44 18.50
CA VAL A 185 -10.04 5.24 17.89
C VAL A 185 -9.15 4.02 18.08
N GLN A 186 -7.84 4.15 17.83
CA GLN A 186 -6.88 3.05 17.87
C GLN A 186 -6.41 2.74 19.29
N PRO A 187 -6.32 1.44 19.64
CA PRO A 187 -5.65 1.01 20.86
C PRO A 187 -4.13 1.08 20.69
N THR A 188 -3.39 0.85 21.78
CA THR A 188 -1.94 0.66 21.70
C THR A 188 -1.61 -0.57 20.84
N PRO A 189 -0.76 -0.45 19.79
CA PRO A 189 -0.41 -1.58 18.93
C PRO A 189 0.37 -2.67 19.70
N ASP A 190 -0.14 -3.90 19.71
CA ASP A 190 0.49 -5.05 20.39
C ASP A 190 0.91 -6.12 19.38
N VAL A 191 -0.04 -6.89 18.82
CA VAL A 191 0.25 -7.95 17.84
C VAL A 191 -0.32 -7.61 16.47
N ALA A 192 0.51 -7.72 15.43
CA ALA A 192 0.07 -7.70 14.04
C ALA A 192 0.38 -9.04 13.36
N ILE A 193 -0.66 -9.69 12.83
CA ILE A 193 -0.54 -10.85 11.94
C ILE A 193 -0.90 -10.37 10.54
N VAL A 194 0.10 -10.24 9.67
CA VAL A 194 -0.08 -9.67 8.32
C VAL A 194 -0.27 -10.78 7.29
N ASP A 195 -1.43 -10.79 6.63
CA ASP A 195 -1.68 -11.60 5.45
C ASP A 195 -1.06 -10.95 4.20
N GLU A 196 -0.66 -11.79 3.23
CA GLU A 196 0.13 -11.38 2.06
C GLU A 196 1.31 -10.46 2.45
N ALA A 197 2.06 -10.90 3.46
CA ALA A 197 3.10 -10.09 4.12
C ALA A 197 4.17 -9.56 3.15
N ASP A 198 4.47 -10.27 2.07
CA ASP A 198 5.40 -9.77 1.05
C ASP A 198 4.84 -8.56 0.31
N SER A 199 3.54 -8.50 0.04
CA SER A 199 2.98 -7.31 -0.59
C SER A 199 2.84 -6.15 0.36
N VAL A 200 2.36 -6.37 1.58
CA VAL A 200 2.21 -5.27 2.55
C VAL A 200 3.58 -4.78 3.05
N MET A 201 4.49 -5.70 3.40
CA MET A 201 5.77 -5.35 4.04
C MET A 201 6.90 -5.07 3.04
N VAL A 202 6.75 -5.40 1.75
CA VAL A 202 7.79 -5.21 0.74
C VAL A 202 7.31 -4.34 -0.40
N ASP A 203 6.26 -4.76 -1.12
CA ASP A 203 5.78 -4.02 -2.31
C ASP A 203 5.22 -2.64 -1.93
N GLU A 204 4.34 -2.60 -0.92
CA GLU A 204 3.62 -1.41 -0.49
C GLU A 204 4.30 -0.70 0.69
N ALA A 205 5.42 -1.24 1.19
CA ALA A 205 6.08 -0.79 2.43
C ALA A 205 6.35 0.72 2.46
N LEU A 206 6.70 1.28 1.30
CA LEU A 206 7.11 2.67 1.14
C LEU A 206 5.99 3.58 0.64
N VAL A 207 4.82 3.01 0.31
CA VAL A 207 3.63 3.78 -0.03
C VAL A 207 3.23 4.60 1.20
N PRO A 208 3.23 5.95 1.12
CA PRO A 208 2.75 6.77 2.21
C PRO A 208 1.23 6.81 2.21
N LEU A 209 0.67 6.65 3.40
CA LEU A 209 -0.71 6.98 3.72
C LEU A 209 -0.75 8.45 4.08
N VAL A 210 -1.57 9.22 3.38
CA VAL A 210 -1.63 10.68 3.52
C VAL A 210 -2.99 11.08 4.04
N LEU A 211 -2.99 11.91 5.08
CA LEU A 211 -4.17 12.60 5.58
C LEU A 211 -4.15 14.03 5.06
N ALA A 212 -5.18 14.41 4.30
CA ALA A 212 -5.27 15.73 3.71
C ALA A 212 -6.48 16.51 4.24
N GLY A 213 -6.27 17.81 4.44
CA GLY A 213 -7.26 18.77 4.90
C GLY A 213 -7.60 19.78 3.82
N SER A 214 -8.84 20.26 3.83
CA SER A 214 -9.20 21.41 2.99
C SER A 214 -8.62 22.68 3.62
N ALA A 215 -7.66 23.31 2.94
CA ALA A 215 -7.14 24.61 3.30
C ALA A 215 -7.38 25.60 2.14
N PRO A 216 -7.72 26.87 2.42
CA PRO A 216 -7.75 27.89 1.38
C PRO A 216 -6.31 28.04 0.83
N GLY A 217 -6.05 27.43 -0.32
CA GLY A 217 -4.73 27.37 -0.94
C GLY A 217 -4.38 28.61 -1.75
N HIS A 218 -3.16 28.64 -2.31
CA HIS A 218 -2.70 29.63 -3.28
C HIS A 218 -3.28 29.37 -4.69
N ALA A 219 -4.56 29.03 -4.80
CA ALA A 219 -5.17 28.80 -6.11
C ALA A 219 -5.05 30.08 -6.96
N PRO A 220 -4.73 29.98 -8.27
CA PRO A 220 -4.69 31.15 -9.12
C PRO A 220 -6.05 31.85 -9.10
N THR A 221 -6.07 33.12 -8.73
CA THR A 221 -7.31 33.90 -8.80
C THR A 221 -7.85 33.89 -10.24
N GLY A 222 -9.17 34.01 -10.41
CA GLY A 222 -9.78 34.03 -11.75
C GLY A 222 -9.13 35.03 -12.70
N ARG A 223 -8.64 36.16 -12.16
CA ARG A 223 -7.90 37.19 -12.90
C ARG A 223 -6.53 36.71 -13.40
N ILE A 224 -5.78 35.94 -12.61
CA ILE A 224 -4.47 35.39 -13.00
C ILE A 224 -4.65 34.32 -14.08
N SER A 225 -5.61 33.42 -13.89
CA SER A 225 -5.94 32.38 -14.88
C SER A 225 -6.33 32.98 -16.24
N GLU A 226 -7.11 34.07 -16.24
CA GLU A 226 -7.49 34.79 -17.46
C GLU A 226 -6.29 35.45 -18.16
N VAL A 227 -5.37 36.05 -17.39
CA VAL A 227 -4.15 36.65 -17.95
C VAL A 227 -3.27 35.59 -18.59
N VAL A 228 -3.02 34.48 -17.90
CA VAL A 228 -2.16 33.39 -18.37
C VAL A 228 -2.73 32.68 -19.60
N ARG A 229 -4.07 32.52 -19.67
CA ARG A 229 -4.76 31.97 -20.83
C ARG A 229 -4.45 32.74 -22.12
N ASN A 230 -4.21 34.05 -22.03
CA ASN A 230 -3.95 34.94 -23.17
C ASN A 230 -2.47 35.10 -23.54
N LEU A 231 -1.54 34.45 -22.83
CA LEU A 231 -0.12 34.48 -23.19
C LEU A 231 0.16 33.61 -24.41
N THR A 232 1.20 33.92 -25.16
CA THR A 232 1.57 33.21 -26.40
C THR A 232 2.90 32.48 -26.24
N LYS A 233 2.93 31.19 -26.62
CA LYS A 233 4.15 30.37 -26.63
C LYS A 233 5.20 30.98 -27.57
N ASP A 234 6.46 30.91 -27.18
CA ASP A 234 7.64 31.45 -27.88
C ASP A 234 7.70 32.99 -27.95
N GLU A 235 6.71 33.69 -27.38
CA GLU A 235 6.74 35.15 -27.18
C GLU A 235 6.75 35.52 -25.70
N ASP A 236 5.76 35.05 -24.95
CA ASP A 236 5.53 35.39 -23.53
C ASP A 236 6.08 34.31 -22.58
N TYR A 237 6.27 33.09 -23.07
CA TYR A 237 6.87 32.00 -22.32
C TYR A 237 7.52 30.97 -23.25
N SER A 238 8.45 30.19 -22.73
CA SER A 238 9.11 29.06 -23.40
C SER A 238 8.93 27.77 -22.60
N ILE A 239 9.07 26.64 -23.28
CA ILE A 239 9.01 25.30 -22.68
C ILE A 239 10.39 24.64 -22.88
N ASP A 240 10.85 23.84 -21.94
CA ASP A 240 12.07 23.04 -22.12
C ASP A 240 11.90 21.89 -23.13
N ASP A 241 13.01 21.34 -23.61
CA ASP A 241 13.04 20.29 -24.64
C ASP A 241 12.34 19.00 -24.17
N ASP A 242 12.33 18.74 -22.86
CA ASP A 242 11.71 17.58 -22.22
C ASP A 242 10.21 17.78 -21.89
N GLN A 243 9.65 18.97 -22.16
CA GLN A 243 8.27 19.37 -21.84
C GLN A 243 7.90 19.16 -20.36
N ARG A 244 8.82 19.44 -19.45
CA ARG A 244 8.64 19.33 -18.00
C ARG A 244 8.50 20.67 -17.32
N ASN A 245 9.05 21.74 -17.88
CA ASN A 245 9.02 23.06 -17.27
C ASN A 245 8.60 24.13 -18.27
N VAL A 246 7.91 25.15 -17.77
CA VAL A 246 7.54 26.35 -18.52
C VAL A 246 8.17 27.56 -17.85
N PHE A 247 8.85 28.40 -18.64
CA PHE A 247 9.54 29.59 -18.16
C PHE A 247 8.90 30.83 -18.77
N LEU A 248 8.62 31.85 -17.96
CA LEU A 248 8.22 33.16 -18.47
C LEU A 248 9.39 33.85 -19.17
N THR A 249 9.11 34.50 -20.29
CA THR A 249 10.05 35.46 -20.89
C THR A 249 9.90 36.82 -20.22
N ASP A 250 10.88 37.70 -20.39
CA ASP A 250 10.81 39.09 -19.90
C ASP A 250 9.56 39.82 -20.43
N LYS A 251 9.17 39.54 -21.68
CA LYS A 251 7.96 40.10 -22.31
C LYS A 251 6.69 39.56 -21.65
N GLY A 252 6.64 38.27 -21.33
CA GLY A 252 5.53 37.66 -20.61
C GLY A 252 5.38 38.22 -19.21
N ALA A 253 6.49 38.32 -18.46
CA ALA A 253 6.51 38.94 -17.13
C ALA A 253 5.94 40.37 -17.17
N HIS A 254 6.41 41.21 -18.08
CA HIS A 254 5.91 42.58 -18.25
C HIS A 254 4.42 42.65 -18.63
N THR A 255 3.96 41.71 -19.45
CA THR A 255 2.55 41.63 -19.86
C THR A 255 1.66 41.29 -18.66
N ILE A 256 2.11 40.39 -17.80
CA ILE A 256 1.41 39.99 -16.58
C ILE A 256 1.42 41.13 -15.56
N GLU A 257 2.57 41.76 -15.31
CA GLU A 257 2.72 42.93 -14.42
C GLU A 257 1.73 44.03 -14.80
N LYS A 258 1.67 44.38 -16.09
CA LYS A 258 0.76 45.40 -16.60
C LYS A 258 -0.72 45.04 -16.44
N ARG A 259 -1.10 43.78 -16.69
CA ARG A 259 -2.51 43.34 -16.61
C ARG A 259 -2.98 43.14 -15.17
N LEU A 260 -2.09 42.77 -14.26
CA LEU A 260 -2.38 42.64 -12.83
C LEU A 260 -2.23 43.97 -12.07
N GLY A 261 -1.53 44.95 -12.65
CA GLY A 261 -1.29 46.26 -12.03
C GLY A 261 -0.18 46.22 -10.99
N LEU A 262 0.83 45.37 -11.21
CA LEU A 262 1.97 45.17 -10.31
C LEU A 262 3.17 45.99 -10.78
N SER A 263 4.01 46.41 -9.82
CA SER A 263 5.31 47.04 -10.08
C SER A 263 6.29 46.03 -10.67
N SER A 264 6.43 44.88 -10.02
CA SER A 264 7.27 43.78 -10.47
C SER A 264 6.73 42.46 -9.89
N LEU A 265 6.72 41.41 -10.71
CA LEU A 265 6.41 40.04 -10.27
C LEU A 265 7.48 39.49 -9.32
N TYR A 266 8.68 40.05 -9.37
CA TYR A 266 9.85 39.63 -8.61
C TYR A 266 10.07 40.47 -7.34
N ASP A 267 9.09 41.29 -6.94
CA ASP A 267 9.13 41.96 -5.64
C ASP A 267 8.92 40.94 -4.51
N ALA A 268 9.52 41.17 -3.34
CA ALA A 268 9.49 40.23 -2.20
C ALA A 268 8.07 39.86 -1.74
N GLU A 269 7.09 40.74 -1.96
CA GLU A 269 5.67 40.51 -1.65
C GLU A 269 4.98 39.58 -2.67
N ASN A 270 5.47 39.52 -3.91
CA ASN A 270 4.87 38.80 -5.03
C ASN A 270 5.53 37.45 -5.34
N ILE A 271 6.81 37.27 -4.97
CA ILE A 271 7.59 36.07 -5.26
C ILE A 271 6.93 34.81 -4.65
N SER A 272 6.49 34.88 -3.39
CA SER A 272 5.92 33.74 -2.67
C SER A 272 4.42 33.54 -2.91
N THR A 273 3.77 34.45 -3.65
CA THR A 273 2.32 34.45 -3.84
C THR A 273 1.95 34.50 -5.33
N THR A 274 1.96 35.67 -5.93
CA THR A 274 1.50 35.91 -7.30
C THR A 274 2.35 35.18 -8.34
N LEU A 275 3.67 35.19 -8.20
CA LEU A 275 4.56 34.52 -9.13
C LEU A 275 4.34 32.99 -9.14
N VAL A 276 4.14 32.40 -7.96
CA VAL A 276 3.79 30.98 -7.82
C VAL A 276 2.48 30.68 -8.54
N GLN A 277 1.43 31.49 -8.32
CA GLN A 277 0.13 31.32 -8.98
C GLN A 277 0.21 31.41 -10.50
N VAL A 278 1.03 32.32 -11.02
CA VAL A 278 1.27 32.48 -12.45
C VAL A 278 1.96 31.25 -13.03
N ASN A 279 3.02 30.75 -12.39
CA ASN A 279 3.76 29.58 -12.85
C ASN A 279 2.88 28.33 -12.85
N VAL A 280 2.09 28.12 -11.80
CA VAL A 280 1.16 26.99 -11.69
C VAL A 280 0.07 27.06 -12.77
N ALA A 281 -0.50 28.24 -13.02
CA ALA A 281 -1.47 28.43 -14.10
C ALA A 281 -0.87 28.18 -15.49
N LEU A 282 0.39 28.57 -15.69
CA LEU A 282 1.10 28.39 -16.96
C LEU A 282 1.46 26.91 -17.19
N HIS A 283 1.87 26.22 -16.13
CA HIS A 283 2.11 24.77 -16.11
C HIS A 283 0.82 24.00 -16.45
N ALA A 284 -0.31 24.34 -15.81
CA ALA A 284 -1.61 23.74 -16.13
C ALA A 284 -2.02 23.99 -17.58
N LYS A 285 -1.77 25.19 -18.11
CA LYS A 285 -2.12 25.57 -19.49
C LYS A 285 -1.37 24.72 -20.51
N GLU A 286 -0.06 24.60 -20.38
CA GLU A 286 0.80 24.05 -21.44
C GLU A 286 1.18 22.59 -21.26
N LEU A 287 1.43 22.15 -20.03
CA LEU A 287 1.96 20.80 -19.78
C LEU A 287 0.85 19.77 -19.51
N LEU A 288 -0.35 20.22 -19.10
CA LEU A 288 -1.46 19.33 -18.81
C LEU A 288 -2.50 19.33 -19.93
N VAL A 289 -2.50 18.25 -20.70
CA VAL A 289 -3.39 18.03 -21.85
C VAL A 289 -4.62 17.20 -21.44
N LYS A 290 -5.81 17.70 -21.78
CA LYS A 290 -7.09 16.99 -21.60
C LYS A 290 -7.14 15.72 -22.45
N ASP A 291 -7.78 14.68 -21.94
CA ASP A 291 -7.88 13.32 -22.49
C ASP A 291 -6.54 12.56 -22.57
N VAL A 292 -5.45 13.17 -22.09
CA VAL A 292 -4.15 12.50 -21.92
C VAL A 292 -3.82 12.41 -20.43
N HIS A 293 -3.77 13.56 -19.75
CA HIS A 293 -3.36 13.65 -18.35
C HIS A 293 -4.57 13.72 -17.39
N TYR A 294 -5.71 14.18 -17.87
CA TYR A 294 -6.97 14.25 -17.12
C TYR A 294 -8.17 14.25 -18.05
N ILE A 295 -9.33 13.97 -17.47
CA ILE A 295 -10.63 14.18 -18.10
C ILE A 295 -11.50 15.10 -17.23
N VAL A 296 -12.57 15.63 -17.81
CA VAL A 296 -13.61 16.35 -17.08
C VAL A 296 -14.88 15.50 -17.06
N ARG A 297 -15.35 15.15 -15.86
CA ARG A 297 -16.55 14.31 -15.66
C ARG A 297 -17.37 14.85 -14.49
N ASP A 298 -18.68 14.92 -14.65
CA ASP A 298 -19.63 15.39 -13.62
C ASP A 298 -19.23 16.76 -13.01
N GLY A 299 -18.67 17.66 -13.84
CA GLY A 299 -18.22 18.98 -13.41
C GLY A 299 -16.92 18.99 -12.60
N LYS A 300 -16.16 17.89 -12.57
CA LYS A 300 -14.87 17.76 -11.85
C LYS A 300 -13.76 17.30 -12.77
N VAL A 301 -12.52 17.73 -12.48
CA VAL A 301 -11.31 17.21 -13.12
C VAL A 301 -10.91 15.90 -12.44
N ALA A 302 -10.72 14.85 -13.22
CA ALA A 302 -10.25 13.56 -12.74
C ALA A 302 -8.96 13.17 -13.50
N LEU A 303 -7.92 12.80 -12.77
CA LEU A 303 -6.61 12.48 -13.34
C LEU A 303 -6.69 11.16 -14.12
N VAL A 304 -5.94 11.09 -15.22
CA VAL A 304 -5.74 9.87 -15.99
C VAL A 304 -4.37 9.31 -15.63
N ASP A 305 -4.34 8.07 -15.14
CA ASP A 305 -3.09 7.35 -14.89
C ASP A 305 -2.48 6.96 -16.25
N ASN A 306 -1.40 7.65 -16.65
CA ASN A 306 -0.69 7.43 -17.91
C ASN A 306 -0.19 6.00 -18.11
N SER A 307 0.00 5.23 -17.04
CA SER A 307 0.42 3.82 -17.11
C SER A 307 -0.75 2.83 -17.31
N LYS A 308 -1.99 3.26 -17.04
CA LYS A 308 -3.18 2.38 -17.00
C LYS A 308 -4.35 2.87 -17.84
N GLY A 309 -4.32 4.07 -18.41
CA GLY A 309 -5.43 4.65 -19.18
C GLY A 309 -6.74 4.80 -18.37
N ARG A 310 -6.65 4.84 -17.03
CA ARG A 310 -7.80 4.86 -16.13
C ARG A 310 -7.92 6.16 -15.35
N ILE A 311 -9.15 6.47 -14.96
CA ILE A 311 -9.47 7.57 -14.06
C ILE A 311 -9.03 7.21 -12.65
N ALA A 312 -8.20 8.04 -12.04
CA ALA A 312 -7.82 7.93 -10.65
C ALA A 312 -8.78 8.76 -9.78
N ASP A 313 -9.92 8.15 -9.40
CA ASP A 313 -11.07 8.82 -8.75
C ASP A 313 -10.74 9.49 -7.38
N LEU A 314 -9.53 9.31 -6.84
CA LEU A 314 -9.07 9.85 -5.55
C LEU A 314 -7.70 10.55 -5.62
N GLN A 315 -7.10 10.66 -6.81
CA GLN A 315 -5.83 11.38 -6.97
C GLN A 315 -6.09 12.82 -7.35
N ARG A 316 -5.23 13.70 -6.86
CA ARG A 316 -5.17 15.11 -7.25
C ARG A 316 -3.73 15.47 -7.55
N TRP A 317 -3.55 16.43 -8.45
CA TRP A 317 -2.25 17.07 -8.56
C TRP A 317 -1.92 17.91 -7.32
N PRO A 318 -0.63 17.99 -6.96
CA PRO A 318 -0.17 18.81 -5.84
C PRO A 318 -0.48 20.30 -6.02
N ASP A 319 -0.26 21.04 -4.93
CA ASP A 319 -0.81 22.35 -4.61
C ASP A 319 -1.00 23.32 -5.80
N GLY A 320 -2.25 23.76 -5.96
CA GLY A 320 -2.66 24.77 -6.94
C GLY A 320 -2.78 24.26 -8.38
N LEU A 321 -2.13 23.14 -8.76
CA LEU A 321 -2.14 22.66 -10.15
C LEU A 321 -3.50 22.06 -10.52
N GLN A 322 -4.10 21.27 -9.65
CA GLN A 322 -5.49 20.79 -9.81
C GLN A 322 -6.45 21.97 -9.96
N SER A 323 -6.39 22.92 -9.03
CA SER A 323 -7.21 24.14 -9.05
C SER A 323 -6.99 24.98 -10.31
N ALA A 324 -5.75 25.02 -10.82
CA ALA A 324 -5.40 25.69 -12.06
C ALA A 324 -5.96 24.97 -13.29
N VAL A 325 -6.02 23.64 -13.29
CA VAL A 325 -6.69 22.86 -14.35
C VAL A 325 -8.21 23.03 -14.27
N GLU A 326 -8.79 23.02 -13.07
CA GLU A 326 -10.21 23.32 -12.86
C GLU A 326 -10.55 24.73 -13.40
N ALA A 327 -9.73 25.73 -13.09
CA ALA A 327 -9.87 27.09 -13.63
C ALA A 327 -9.63 27.15 -15.15
N LYS A 328 -8.66 26.39 -15.68
CA LYS A 328 -8.38 26.26 -17.12
C LYS A 328 -9.62 25.79 -17.87
N GLU A 329 -10.30 24.77 -17.34
CA GLU A 329 -11.51 24.16 -17.90
C GLU A 329 -12.80 24.92 -17.57
N GLY A 330 -12.73 25.99 -16.76
CA GLY A 330 -13.88 26.82 -16.40
C GLY A 330 -14.81 26.19 -15.37
N LEU A 331 -14.29 25.29 -14.53
CA LEU A 331 -15.00 24.66 -13.42
C LEU A 331 -14.87 25.48 -12.13
N ASP A 332 -15.75 25.21 -11.17
CA ASP A 332 -15.61 25.77 -9.83
C ASP A 332 -14.31 25.26 -9.20
N VAL A 333 -13.44 26.21 -8.84
CA VAL A 333 -12.15 25.90 -8.23
C VAL A 333 -12.38 25.35 -6.84
N THR A 334 -11.93 24.12 -6.62
CA THR A 334 -11.97 23.50 -5.30
C THR A 334 -10.80 23.98 -4.44
N ASP A 335 -11.03 24.09 -3.14
CA ASP A 335 -9.97 24.40 -2.17
C ASP A 335 -8.85 23.34 -2.27
N GLY A 336 -7.60 23.82 -2.18
CA GLY A 336 -6.41 22.96 -2.20
C GLY A 336 -6.42 21.97 -1.04
N GLY A 337 -5.95 20.75 -1.31
CA GLY A 337 -5.76 19.73 -0.29
C GLY A 337 -4.37 19.87 0.31
N ARG A 338 -4.28 20.26 1.57
CA ARG A 338 -3.02 20.35 2.32
C ARG A 338 -2.72 19.03 3.01
N VAL A 339 -1.47 18.54 2.93
CA VAL A 339 -1.03 17.39 3.72
C VAL A 339 -0.98 17.77 5.19
N LEU A 340 -1.85 17.17 5.99
CA LEU A 340 -1.87 17.38 7.45
C LEU A 340 -0.93 16.40 8.15
N ASP A 341 -0.92 15.16 7.67
CA ASP A 341 -0.07 14.13 8.23
C ASP A 341 0.21 13.00 7.21
N THR A 342 1.28 12.25 7.42
CA THR A 342 1.68 11.14 6.52
C THR A 342 2.46 10.03 7.21
N ILE A 343 2.14 8.76 6.96
CA ILE A 343 2.89 7.62 7.50
C ILE A 343 3.07 6.54 6.44
N THR A 344 4.27 5.96 6.32
CA THR A 344 4.47 4.81 5.45
C THR A 344 3.94 3.54 6.10
N ILE A 345 3.53 2.56 5.29
CA ILE A 345 3.10 1.24 5.79
C ILE A 345 4.20 0.59 6.63
N GLN A 346 5.46 0.73 6.22
CA GLN A 346 6.59 0.23 7.00
C GLN A 346 6.67 0.87 8.40
N ALA A 347 6.56 2.20 8.49
CA ALA A 347 6.60 2.91 9.77
C ALA A 347 5.41 2.53 10.65
N LEU A 348 4.22 2.41 10.06
CA LEU A 348 3.00 1.96 10.73
C LEU A 348 3.19 0.56 11.36
N LEU A 349 3.69 -0.41 10.59
CA LEU A 349 3.95 -1.76 11.08
C LEU A 349 5.07 -1.81 12.13
N GLY A 350 6.03 -0.89 12.06
CA GLY A 350 7.10 -0.74 13.04
C GLY A 350 6.63 -0.36 14.46
N ARG A 351 5.35 0.04 14.61
CA ARG A 351 4.75 0.39 15.91
C ARG A 351 4.31 -0.81 16.74
N TYR A 352 4.18 -1.99 16.13
CA TYR A 352 3.71 -3.19 16.83
C TYR A 352 4.83 -3.84 17.64
N THR A 353 4.49 -4.29 18.85
CA THR A 353 5.42 -5.01 19.72
C THR A 353 5.79 -6.38 19.15
N ASN A 354 4.79 -7.08 18.60
CA ASN A 354 4.96 -8.36 17.92
C ASN A 354 4.43 -8.24 16.50
N LEU A 355 5.30 -8.48 15.52
CA LEU A 355 4.96 -8.50 14.12
C LEU A 355 5.23 -9.90 13.57
N CYS A 356 4.26 -10.49 12.88
CA CYS A 356 4.44 -11.71 12.10
C CYS A 356 3.56 -11.66 10.86
N GLY A 357 3.68 -12.66 9.99
CA GLY A 357 2.88 -12.64 8.77
C GLY A 357 2.95 -13.93 7.97
N MET A 358 2.19 -13.97 6.89
CA MET A 358 2.04 -15.14 6.03
C MET A 358 1.98 -14.71 4.58
N THR A 359 2.58 -15.51 3.69
CA THR A 359 2.56 -15.27 2.24
C THR A 359 2.91 -16.55 1.48
N GLY A 360 2.59 -16.61 0.18
CA GLY A 360 3.08 -17.64 -0.74
C GLY A 360 4.57 -17.60 -1.03
N THR A 361 5.22 -16.44 -0.86
CA THR A 361 6.51 -16.16 -1.53
C THR A 361 7.52 -15.39 -0.66
N ALA A 362 7.62 -15.70 0.64
CA ALA A 362 8.48 -14.96 1.59
C ALA A 362 10.00 -15.11 1.35
N THR A 363 10.47 -16.24 0.80
CA THR A 363 11.91 -16.55 0.73
C THR A 363 12.68 -15.54 -0.13
N ALA A 364 12.08 -15.09 -1.23
CA ALA A 364 12.67 -14.05 -2.09
C ALA A 364 12.85 -12.71 -1.35
N ALA A 365 11.94 -12.40 -0.42
CA ALA A 365 11.97 -11.19 0.38
C ALA A 365 12.67 -11.34 1.74
N SER A 366 13.32 -12.49 2.01
CA SER A 366 13.86 -12.80 3.34
C SER A 366 14.88 -11.79 3.84
N GLU A 367 15.72 -11.25 2.94
CA GLU A 367 16.69 -10.23 3.30
C GLU A 367 16.03 -8.89 3.67
N GLN A 368 15.04 -8.45 2.90
CA GLN A 368 14.28 -7.23 3.17
C GLN A 368 13.50 -7.34 4.49
N LEU A 369 12.78 -8.44 4.71
CA LEU A 369 12.03 -8.69 5.95
C LEU A 369 12.94 -8.66 7.19
N ARG A 370 14.12 -9.26 7.09
CA ARG A 370 15.12 -9.25 8.17
C ARG A 370 15.73 -7.86 8.38
N GLN A 371 16.10 -7.18 7.30
CA GLN A 371 16.77 -5.88 7.36
C GLN A 371 15.87 -4.78 7.91
N PHE A 372 14.60 -4.77 7.49
CA PHE A 372 13.67 -3.67 7.76
C PHE A 372 12.76 -3.90 8.96
N TYR A 373 12.42 -5.16 9.26
CA TYR A 373 11.49 -5.51 10.35
C TYR A 373 12.10 -6.46 11.39
N GLY A 374 13.33 -6.95 11.18
CA GLY A 374 13.95 -7.94 12.06
C GLY A 374 13.30 -9.33 11.99
N LEU A 375 12.48 -9.61 10.98
CA LEU A 375 11.69 -10.83 10.88
C LEU A 375 12.45 -11.98 10.23
N GLY A 376 12.26 -13.18 10.79
CA GLY A 376 12.70 -14.45 10.18
C GLY A 376 11.68 -14.99 9.19
N VAL A 377 12.11 -15.81 8.25
CA VAL A 377 11.22 -16.53 7.32
C VAL A 377 11.24 -18.02 7.63
N ALA A 378 10.05 -18.62 7.80
CA ALA A 378 9.87 -20.06 8.02
C ALA A 378 9.11 -20.68 6.84
N VAL A 379 9.79 -21.53 6.06
CA VAL A 379 9.15 -22.27 4.96
C VAL A 379 8.41 -23.49 5.51
N ILE A 380 7.12 -23.55 5.20
CA ILE A 380 6.23 -24.64 5.60
C ILE A 380 6.01 -25.53 4.38
N ASP A 381 6.28 -26.82 4.55
CA ASP A 381 6.09 -27.82 3.50
C ASP A 381 4.57 -27.97 3.22
N PRO A 382 4.14 -28.10 1.95
CA PRO A 382 2.72 -28.20 1.60
C PRO A 382 2.11 -29.50 2.12
N HIS A 383 0.78 -29.53 2.32
CA HIS A 383 0.08 -30.75 2.73
C HIS A 383 0.23 -31.86 1.67
N VAL A 384 0.04 -31.49 0.41
CA VAL A 384 0.19 -32.37 -0.76
C VAL A 384 1.23 -31.76 -1.70
N PRO A 385 2.19 -32.55 -2.24
CA PRO A 385 3.16 -32.05 -3.20
C PRO A 385 2.48 -31.40 -4.42
N CYS A 386 3.00 -30.26 -4.86
CA CYS A 386 2.56 -29.61 -6.09
C CYS A 386 3.01 -30.44 -7.31
N ILE A 387 2.08 -30.75 -8.20
CA ILE A 387 2.32 -31.49 -9.45
C ILE A 387 2.08 -30.63 -10.70
N ARG A 388 2.00 -29.30 -10.53
CA ARG A 388 1.80 -28.34 -11.63
C ARG A 388 2.94 -28.44 -12.64
N ASP A 389 2.61 -28.38 -13.91
CA ASP A 389 3.57 -28.29 -15.00
C ASP A 389 3.92 -26.82 -15.29
N ASP A 390 5.12 -26.39 -14.89
CA ASP A 390 5.61 -25.05 -15.17
C ASP A 390 6.46 -25.07 -16.45
N GLU A 391 5.86 -24.64 -17.56
CA GLU A 391 6.53 -24.54 -18.86
C GLU A 391 7.59 -23.43 -18.82
N ALA A 392 8.67 -23.63 -19.59
CA ALA A 392 9.62 -22.56 -19.84
C ALA A 392 8.94 -21.41 -20.61
N ASP A 393 9.41 -20.18 -20.39
CA ASP A 393 8.86 -19.00 -21.03
C ASP A 393 8.88 -19.12 -22.56
N ARG A 394 7.81 -18.65 -23.19
CA ARG A 394 7.73 -18.53 -24.64
C ARG A 394 8.14 -17.12 -25.03
N ILE A 395 9.35 -16.98 -25.55
CA ILE A 395 9.98 -15.68 -25.81
C ILE A 395 9.83 -15.31 -27.29
N PHE A 396 9.45 -14.07 -27.58
CA PHE A 396 9.22 -13.55 -28.93
C PHE A 396 10.05 -12.29 -29.18
N SER A 397 10.31 -12.00 -30.45
CA SER A 397 11.03 -10.78 -30.84
C SER A 397 10.21 -9.50 -30.68
N THR A 398 8.91 -9.56 -30.95
CA THR A 398 8.01 -8.40 -30.94
C THR A 398 6.80 -8.62 -30.03
N ALA A 399 6.24 -7.52 -29.52
CA ALA A 399 5.04 -7.53 -28.70
C ALA A 399 3.82 -8.10 -29.46
N ASP A 400 3.74 -7.85 -30.76
CA ASP A 400 2.68 -8.37 -31.65
C ASP A 400 2.76 -9.89 -31.83
N ASP A 401 3.96 -10.43 -32.03
CA ASP A 401 4.16 -11.89 -32.16
C ASP A 401 3.81 -12.60 -30.86
N ARG A 402 4.23 -12.04 -29.72
CA ARG A 402 3.84 -12.53 -28.40
C ARG A 402 2.33 -12.50 -28.23
N ARG A 403 1.68 -11.37 -28.54
CA ARG A 403 0.22 -11.20 -28.43
C ARG A 403 -0.50 -12.29 -29.22
N ARG A 404 -0.13 -12.49 -30.48
CA ARG A 404 -0.69 -13.56 -31.32
C ARG A 404 -0.48 -14.95 -30.70
N GLY A 405 0.71 -15.24 -30.20
CA GLY A 405 1.02 -16.49 -29.53
C GLY A 405 0.18 -16.75 -28.25
N ILE A 406 -0.08 -15.71 -27.45
CA ILE A 406 -0.95 -15.78 -26.27
C ILE A 406 -2.38 -16.15 -26.68
N ILE A 407 -2.93 -15.45 -27.67
CA ILE A 407 -4.32 -15.64 -28.12
C ILE A 407 -4.52 -17.05 -28.71
N GLU A 408 -3.60 -17.51 -29.57
CA GLU A 408 -3.62 -18.86 -30.12
C GLU A 408 -3.58 -19.92 -29.02
N HIS A 409 -2.75 -19.72 -27.99
CA HIS A 409 -2.63 -20.66 -26.88
C HIS A 409 -3.88 -20.70 -25.99
N ILE A 410 -4.45 -19.54 -25.66
CA ILE A 410 -5.71 -19.46 -24.88
C ILE A 410 -6.83 -20.17 -25.64
N GLN A 411 -6.94 -19.94 -26.95
CA GLN A 411 -7.96 -20.58 -27.77
C GLN A 411 -7.84 -22.11 -27.76
N GLN A 412 -6.61 -22.64 -27.89
CA GLN A 412 -6.36 -24.09 -27.83
C GLN A 412 -6.78 -24.69 -26.47
N LEU A 413 -6.44 -24.03 -25.37
CA LEU A 413 -6.80 -24.47 -24.02
C LEU A 413 -8.32 -24.43 -23.81
N GLN A 414 -8.96 -23.35 -24.25
CA GLN A 414 -10.40 -23.16 -24.12
C GLN A 414 -11.19 -24.19 -24.95
N GLN A 415 -10.75 -24.48 -26.18
CA GLN A 415 -11.34 -25.53 -27.03
C GLN A 415 -11.18 -26.93 -26.42
N ALA A 416 -10.14 -27.16 -25.63
CA ALA A 416 -9.96 -28.38 -24.85
C ALA A 416 -10.79 -28.40 -23.55
N GLY A 417 -11.62 -27.38 -23.30
CA GLY A 417 -12.45 -27.27 -22.09
C GLY A 417 -11.69 -26.88 -20.83
N ARG A 418 -10.41 -26.48 -20.93
CA ARG A 418 -9.60 -26.09 -19.76
C ARG A 418 -9.92 -24.66 -19.33
N PRO A 419 -10.09 -24.40 -18.02
CA PRO A 419 -10.13 -23.03 -17.52
C PRO A 419 -8.76 -22.36 -17.66
N VAL A 420 -8.77 -21.07 -18.00
CA VAL A 420 -7.58 -20.25 -18.23
C VAL A 420 -7.63 -18.99 -17.37
N LEU A 421 -6.57 -18.73 -16.63
CA LEU A 421 -6.31 -17.46 -15.94
C LEU A 421 -5.17 -16.73 -16.65
N VAL A 422 -5.44 -15.55 -17.20
CA VAL A 422 -4.45 -14.68 -17.82
C VAL A 422 -4.06 -13.58 -16.84
N GLY A 423 -2.77 -13.46 -16.53
CA GLY A 423 -2.21 -12.38 -15.71
C GLY A 423 -1.58 -11.29 -16.58
N THR A 424 -2.06 -10.05 -16.47
CA THR A 424 -1.46 -8.87 -17.13
C THR A 424 -0.91 -7.87 -16.12
N HIS A 425 -0.04 -6.96 -16.56
CA HIS A 425 0.56 -5.94 -15.68
C HIS A 425 -0.40 -4.77 -15.47
N ASN A 426 -1.08 -4.35 -16.54
CA ASN A 426 -1.99 -3.23 -16.49
C ASN A 426 -3.33 -3.54 -17.18
N VAL A 427 -4.16 -2.52 -17.14
CA VAL A 427 -5.54 -2.48 -17.59
C VAL A 427 -5.64 -2.53 -19.09
N ALA A 428 -4.85 -1.70 -19.76
CA ALA A 428 -4.88 -1.55 -21.20
C ALA A 428 -4.51 -2.89 -21.85
N GLU A 429 -3.55 -3.61 -21.28
CA GLU A 429 -3.21 -4.98 -21.67
C GLU A 429 -4.37 -5.97 -21.43
N SER A 430 -5.07 -5.87 -20.30
CA SER A 430 -6.24 -6.71 -20.03
C SER A 430 -7.35 -6.48 -21.06
N GLU A 431 -7.63 -5.21 -21.40
CA GLU A 431 -8.64 -4.82 -22.39
C GLU A 431 -8.22 -5.23 -23.81
N ASP A 432 -6.95 -5.05 -24.17
CA ASP A 432 -6.40 -5.49 -25.46
C ASP A 432 -6.52 -7.01 -25.67
N ILE A 433 -6.23 -7.80 -24.64
CA ILE A 433 -6.41 -9.27 -24.68
C ILE A 433 -7.90 -9.62 -24.77
N GLN A 434 -8.77 -8.92 -24.04
CA GLN A 434 -10.21 -9.14 -24.13
C GLN A 434 -10.75 -8.90 -25.54
N ASP A 435 -10.40 -7.78 -26.17
CA ASP A 435 -10.85 -7.42 -27.51
C ASP A 435 -10.37 -8.45 -28.54
N ALA A 436 -9.12 -8.92 -28.40
CA ALA A 436 -8.56 -9.95 -29.27
C ALA A 436 -9.25 -11.31 -29.14
N LEU A 437 -9.59 -11.71 -27.92
CA LEU A 437 -10.33 -12.95 -27.65
C LEU A 437 -11.78 -12.86 -28.17
N GLN A 438 -12.45 -11.73 -27.99
CA GLN A 438 -13.80 -11.50 -28.51
C GLN A 438 -13.83 -11.53 -30.04
N ALA A 439 -12.82 -10.98 -30.71
CA ALA A 439 -12.71 -11.00 -32.17
C ALA A 439 -12.65 -12.42 -32.76
N ILE A 440 -12.20 -13.42 -31.98
CA ILE A 440 -12.17 -14.83 -32.37
C ILE A 440 -13.27 -15.68 -31.72
N GLY A 441 -14.25 -15.04 -31.08
CA GLY A 441 -15.42 -15.70 -30.48
C GLY A 441 -15.14 -16.41 -29.15
N VAL A 442 -14.06 -16.06 -28.45
CA VAL A 442 -13.76 -16.55 -27.11
C VAL A 442 -14.26 -15.54 -26.07
N ASP A 443 -15.30 -15.92 -25.33
CA ASP A 443 -15.79 -15.10 -24.23
C ASP A 443 -14.80 -15.12 -23.05
N CYS A 444 -14.45 -13.95 -22.55
CA CYS A 444 -13.62 -13.80 -21.36
C CYS A 444 -14.21 -12.80 -20.37
N VAL A 445 -13.79 -12.91 -19.12
CA VAL A 445 -14.14 -11.96 -18.06
C VAL A 445 -12.90 -11.24 -17.57
N VAL A 446 -12.95 -9.91 -17.53
CA VAL A 446 -11.84 -9.07 -17.08
C VAL A 446 -12.07 -8.59 -15.66
N LEU A 447 -10.99 -8.60 -14.87
CA LEU A 447 -10.96 -8.17 -13.48
C LEU A 447 -10.09 -6.93 -13.31
N ASN A 448 -10.74 -5.86 -12.84
CA ASN A 448 -10.21 -4.51 -12.96
C ASN A 448 -9.79 -3.91 -11.61
N ALA A 449 -9.89 -4.64 -10.49
CA ALA A 449 -9.70 -4.11 -9.14
C ALA A 449 -10.64 -2.94 -8.77
N LYS A 450 -11.86 -2.91 -9.32
CA LYS A 450 -12.88 -1.87 -9.03
C LYS A 450 -13.88 -2.27 -7.96
N ASN A 451 -14.20 -3.56 -7.87
CA ASN A 451 -15.18 -4.04 -6.89
C ASN A 451 -14.76 -5.42 -6.36
N HIS A 452 -14.10 -5.41 -5.21
CA HIS A 452 -13.50 -6.61 -4.64
C HIS A 452 -14.50 -7.75 -4.38
N GLU A 453 -15.74 -7.44 -3.96
CA GLU A 453 -16.77 -8.46 -3.72
C GLU A 453 -17.20 -9.15 -5.02
N LYS A 454 -17.50 -8.36 -6.07
CA LYS A 454 -17.87 -8.92 -7.38
C LYS A 454 -16.72 -9.71 -8.00
N GLU A 455 -15.50 -9.20 -7.87
CA GLU A 455 -14.30 -9.84 -8.38
C GLU A 455 -14.01 -11.16 -7.66
N ALA A 456 -14.17 -11.21 -6.34
CA ALA A 456 -14.01 -12.45 -5.58
C ALA A 456 -14.99 -13.53 -6.07
N ARG A 457 -16.24 -13.17 -6.36
CA ARG A 457 -17.22 -14.11 -6.95
C ARG A 457 -16.78 -14.60 -8.32
N ILE A 458 -16.32 -13.70 -9.20
CA ILE A 458 -15.85 -14.07 -10.54
C ILE A 458 -14.63 -14.99 -10.45
N ILE A 459 -13.68 -14.70 -9.55
CA ILE A 459 -12.47 -15.49 -9.33
C ILE A 459 -12.79 -16.88 -8.79
N ALA A 460 -13.75 -16.99 -7.86
CA ALA A 460 -14.18 -18.28 -7.35
C ALA A 460 -14.72 -19.20 -8.46
N ASP A 461 -15.33 -18.61 -9.50
CA ASP A 461 -15.84 -19.30 -10.68
C ASP A 461 -14.84 -19.38 -11.85
N ALA A 462 -13.61 -18.86 -11.70
CA ALA A 462 -12.60 -18.89 -12.75
C ALA A 462 -12.16 -20.31 -13.12
N GLY A 463 -12.40 -21.30 -12.25
CA GLY A 463 -12.11 -22.71 -12.48
C GLY A 463 -13.22 -23.50 -13.18
N LEU A 464 -14.27 -22.85 -13.70
CA LEU A 464 -15.31 -23.53 -14.49
C LEU A 464 -14.78 -24.02 -15.85
N PRO A 465 -15.29 -25.14 -16.41
CA PRO A 465 -14.86 -25.65 -17.71
C PRO A 465 -14.87 -24.59 -18.82
N GLY A 466 -13.76 -24.48 -19.56
CA GLY A 466 -13.59 -23.55 -20.67
C GLY A 466 -13.65 -22.05 -20.31
N ARG A 467 -13.67 -21.70 -19.02
CA ARG A 467 -13.75 -20.31 -18.56
C ARG A 467 -12.41 -19.60 -18.80
N VAL A 468 -12.45 -18.44 -19.46
CA VAL A 468 -11.27 -17.55 -19.59
C VAL A 468 -11.45 -16.33 -18.70
N THR A 469 -10.51 -16.13 -17.79
CA THR A 469 -10.49 -14.99 -16.86
C THR A 469 -9.21 -14.21 -17.04
N VAL A 470 -9.31 -12.91 -17.31
CA VAL A 470 -8.18 -11.99 -17.46
C VAL A 470 -8.11 -11.12 -16.22
N SER A 471 -6.94 -11.07 -15.59
CA SER A 471 -6.75 -10.37 -14.32
C SER A 471 -5.47 -9.55 -14.36
N THR A 472 -5.57 -8.30 -13.90
CA THR A 472 -4.39 -7.54 -13.50
C THR A 472 -3.76 -8.15 -12.24
N GLN A 473 -2.49 -7.84 -11.99
CA GLN A 473 -1.69 -8.35 -10.87
C GLN A 473 -2.40 -8.30 -9.49
N MET A 474 -3.12 -7.23 -9.20
CA MET A 474 -3.76 -7.02 -7.88
C MET A 474 -5.17 -7.61 -7.77
N ALA A 475 -5.83 -7.88 -8.90
CA ALA A 475 -7.23 -8.30 -8.88
C ALA A 475 -7.37 -9.77 -8.44
N GLY A 476 -8.40 -10.07 -7.65
CA GLY A 476 -8.66 -11.44 -7.18
C GLY A 476 -7.69 -12.01 -6.14
N ARG A 477 -6.85 -11.19 -5.51
CA ARG A 477 -6.02 -11.59 -4.37
C ARG A 477 -6.84 -12.04 -3.17
N GLY A 478 -6.28 -12.97 -2.39
CA GLY A 478 -6.93 -13.56 -1.22
C GLY A 478 -8.15 -14.45 -1.52
N THR A 479 -8.52 -14.67 -2.79
CA THR A 479 -9.62 -15.58 -3.17
C THR A 479 -9.09 -16.82 -3.90
N ASP A 480 -9.62 -17.97 -3.50
CA ASP A 480 -9.20 -19.25 -4.05
C ASP A 480 -9.94 -19.62 -5.34
N ILE A 481 -9.20 -20.10 -6.34
CA ILE A 481 -9.78 -20.63 -7.59
C ILE A 481 -9.92 -22.14 -7.43
N LYS A 482 -11.17 -22.59 -7.30
CA LYS A 482 -11.50 -24.01 -7.17
C LYS A 482 -11.79 -24.62 -8.53
N LEU A 483 -11.25 -25.80 -8.80
CA LEU A 483 -11.54 -26.54 -10.04
C LEU A 483 -13.01 -26.95 -10.05
N GLY A 484 -13.73 -26.60 -11.12
CA GLY A 484 -15.17 -26.86 -11.25
C GLY A 484 -16.09 -25.75 -10.72
N GLY A 485 -15.54 -24.56 -10.41
CA GLY A 485 -16.28 -23.39 -9.92
C GLY A 485 -16.35 -23.32 -8.39
N ALA A 486 -17.02 -22.30 -7.84
CA ALA A 486 -17.03 -22.03 -6.39
C ALA A 486 -17.53 -23.22 -5.53
N HIS A 487 -18.43 -24.03 -6.10
CA HIS A 487 -19.02 -25.22 -5.48
C HIS A 487 -18.47 -26.55 -6.04
N GLU A 488 -17.39 -26.51 -6.84
CA GLU A 488 -16.69 -27.71 -7.35
C GLU A 488 -17.58 -28.66 -8.18
N GLN A 489 -18.67 -28.15 -8.76
CA GLN A 489 -19.71 -28.91 -9.45
C GLN A 489 -19.16 -29.69 -10.66
N TYR A 490 -18.17 -29.11 -11.33
CA TYR A 490 -17.54 -29.64 -12.55
C TYR A 490 -16.08 -30.04 -12.30
N ARG A 491 -15.72 -30.40 -11.06
CA ARG A 491 -14.33 -30.63 -10.67
C ARG A 491 -13.68 -31.73 -11.50
N ASP A 492 -14.35 -32.87 -11.66
CA ASP A 492 -13.82 -34.04 -12.37
C ASP A 492 -13.54 -33.74 -13.86
N ASP A 493 -14.42 -32.97 -14.51
CA ASP A 493 -14.24 -32.55 -15.90
C ASP A 493 -12.97 -31.69 -16.05
N VAL A 494 -12.78 -30.74 -15.14
CA VAL A 494 -11.64 -29.82 -15.15
C VAL A 494 -10.34 -30.53 -14.80
N VAL A 495 -10.35 -31.43 -13.81
CA VAL A 495 -9.19 -32.26 -13.45
C VAL A 495 -8.77 -33.13 -14.64
N THR A 496 -9.73 -33.77 -15.31
CA THR A 496 -9.50 -34.60 -16.50
C THR A 496 -8.93 -33.78 -17.66
N ALA A 497 -9.41 -32.54 -17.83
CA ALA A 497 -8.89 -31.62 -18.83
C ALA A 497 -7.46 -31.11 -18.52
N GLY A 498 -6.91 -31.39 -17.33
CA GLY A 498 -5.56 -30.97 -16.93
C GLY A 498 -5.52 -29.76 -15.99
N GLY A 499 -6.64 -29.46 -15.33
CA GLY A 499 -6.77 -28.41 -14.34
C GLY A 499 -6.68 -26.98 -14.90
N LEU A 500 -6.46 -26.02 -14.01
CA LEU A 500 -6.32 -24.60 -14.35
C LEU A 500 -5.01 -24.35 -15.10
N ALA A 501 -5.09 -23.67 -16.24
CA ALA A 501 -3.94 -23.14 -16.96
C ALA A 501 -3.73 -21.66 -16.63
N VAL A 502 -2.52 -21.31 -16.20
CA VAL A 502 -2.11 -19.94 -15.93
C VAL A 502 -1.24 -19.42 -17.07
N VAL A 503 -1.58 -18.26 -17.62
CA VAL A 503 -0.86 -17.62 -18.74
C VAL A 503 -0.41 -16.23 -18.31
N GLY A 504 0.90 -16.00 -18.24
CA GLY A 504 1.47 -14.68 -17.95
C GLY A 504 1.70 -13.87 -19.23
N PHE A 505 1.25 -12.62 -19.23
CA PHE A 505 1.59 -11.62 -20.23
C PHE A 505 2.82 -10.85 -19.74
N GLY A 506 4.01 -11.20 -20.24
CA GLY A 506 5.28 -10.64 -19.79
C GLY A 506 5.74 -11.15 -18.43
N ARG A 507 7.03 -10.96 -18.14
CA ARG A 507 7.58 -11.15 -16.79
C ARG A 507 7.38 -9.89 -15.97
N HIS A 508 7.14 -10.05 -14.67
CA HIS A 508 7.17 -8.94 -13.73
C HIS A 508 8.61 -8.53 -13.40
N ARG A 509 8.78 -7.30 -12.87
CA ARG A 509 10.08 -6.80 -12.40
C ARG A 509 10.72 -7.63 -11.29
N SER A 510 9.92 -8.41 -10.55
CA SER A 510 10.37 -9.38 -9.55
C SER A 510 9.80 -10.76 -9.86
N ALA A 511 10.65 -11.78 -9.80
CA ALA A 511 10.27 -13.17 -10.01
C ALA A 511 9.21 -13.66 -9.02
N ARG A 512 9.12 -13.03 -7.85
CA ARG A 512 8.11 -13.33 -6.84
C ARG A 512 6.69 -13.18 -7.37
N LEU A 513 6.43 -12.12 -8.13
CA LEU A 513 5.10 -11.84 -8.66
C LEU A 513 4.71 -12.85 -9.76
N ASP A 514 5.69 -13.30 -10.54
CA ASP A 514 5.52 -14.40 -11.48
C ASP A 514 5.13 -15.68 -10.74
N ASP A 515 5.83 -16.03 -9.66
CA ASP A 515 5.54 -17.22 -8.87
C ASP A 515 4.18 -17.17 -8.14
N GLN A 516 3.75 -15.99 -7.72
CA GLN A 516 2.40 -15.79 -7.18
C GLN A 516 1.32 -16.06 -8.24
N LEU A 517 1.54 -15.60 -9.47
CA LEU A 517 0.64 -15.86 -10.59
C LEU A 517 0.58 -17.36 -10.88
N ARG A 518 1.74 -18.03 -11.02
CA ARG A 518 1.83 -19.48 -11.20
C ARG A 518 1.10 -20.24 -10.08
N GLY A 519 1.29 -19.79 -8.83
CA GLY A 519 0.66 -20.31 -7.61
C GLY A 519 -0.88 -20.26 -7.58
N ARG A 520 -1.53 -19.63 -8.57
CA ARG A 520 -2.98 -19.71 -8.75
C ARG A 520 -3.46 -21.09 -9.23
N ALA A 521 -2.59 -21.86 -9.90
CA ALA A 521 -2.84 -23.26 -10.28
C ALA A 521 -2.03 -24.26 -9.44
N GLY A 522 -2.43 -25.54 -9.48
CA GLY A 522 -1.69 -26.64 -8.86
C GLY A 522 -1.88 -26.80 -7.35
N ARG A 523 -3.01 -26.34 -6.82
CA ARG A 523 -3.24 -26.25 -5.37
C ARG A 523 -3.64 -27.59 -4.78
N GLN A 524 -3.16 -27.91 -3.58
CA GLN A 524 -3.47 -29.17 -2.89
C GLN A 524 -3.21 -30.43 -3.77
N GLY A 525 -2.20 -30.36 -4.65
CA GLY A 525 -1.86 -31.44 -5.57
C GLY A 525 -2.77 -31.55 -6.79
N ASP A 526 -3.66 -30.58 -7.04
CA ASP A 526 -4.45 -30.52 -8.26
C ASP A 526 -3.54 -30.45 -9.51
N PRO A 527 -3.94 -31.04 -10.65
CA PRO A 527 -3.27 -30.78 -11.90
C PRO A 527 -3.40 -29.31 -12.30
N GLY A 528 -2.45 -28.83 -13.09
CA GLY A 528 -2.47 -27.49 -13.63
C GLY A 528 -1.22 -27.24 -14.45
N SER A 529 -1.21 -26.14 -15.21
CA SER A 529 -0.03 -25.70 -15.95
C SER A 529 0.18 -24.21 -15.82
N SER A 530 1.41 -23.75 -16.00
CA SER A 530 1.72 -22.33 -16.14
C SER A 530 2.71 -22.06 -17.25
N VAL A 531 2.56 -20.94 -17.94
CA VAL A 531 3.48 -20.47 -18.98
C VAL A 531 3.49 -18.94 -19.02
N ILE A 532 4.65 -18.33 -19.22
CA ILE A 532 4.78 -16.89 -19.41
C ILE A 532 5.21 -16.60 -20.85
N PHE A 533 4.52 -15.66 -21.49
CA PHE A 533 4.83 -15.19 -22.83
C PHE A 533 5.57 -13.87 -22.73
N VAL A 534 6.81 -13.82 -23.23
CA VAL A 534 7.72 -12.68 -23.08
C VAL A 534 8.03 -12.09 -24.45
N SER A 535 8.08 -10.76 -24.55
CA SER A 535 8.63 -10.06 -25.71
C SER A 535 9.98 -9.43 -25.35
N LEU A 536 10.92 -9.39 -26.31
CA LEU A 536 12.14 -8.59 -26.14
C LEU A 536 11.87 -7.08 -26.09
N GLU A 537 10.66 -6.64 -26.44
CA GLU A 537 10.19 -5.25 -26.32
C GLU A 537 9.56 -4.94 -24.95
N ASP A 538 9.47 -5.93 -24.05
CA ASP A 538 8.87 -5.73 -22.73
C ASP A 538 9.71 -4.79 -21.85
N ASP A 539 9.03 -4.02 -21.00
CA ASP A 539 9.65 -3.03 -20.10
C ASP A 539 10.79 -3.63 -19.26
N VAL A 540 10.60 -4.83 -18.71
CA VAL A 540 11.64 -5.52 -17.92
C VAL A 540 12.90 -5.78 -18.75
N ILE A 541 12.76 -6.08 -20.04
CA ILE A 541 13.88 -6.33 -20.94
C ILE A 541 14.53 -5.02 -21.38
N ALA A 542 13.71 -4.01 -21.73
CA ALA A 542 14.18 -2.70 -22.14
C ALA A 542 14.99 -2.01 -21.02
N VAL A 543 14.51 -2.10 -19.77
CA VAL A 543 15.20 -1.51 -18.60
C VAL A 543 16.38 -2.37 -18.17
N GLY A 544 16.18 -3.68 -18.00
CA GLY A 544 17.21 -4.58 -17.47
C GLY A 544 18.36 -4.85 -18.43
N GLY A 545 18.10 -4.78 -19.74
CA GLY A 545 19.08 -4.96 -20.82
C GLY A 545 19.64 -3.65 -21.38
N ALA A 546 19.43 -2.52 -20.71
CA ALA A 546 19.86 -1.21 -21.20
C ALA A 546 21.36 -1.19 -21.56
N GLY A 547 21.67 -0.95 -22.84
CA GLY A 547 23.03 -0.95 -23.37
C GLY A 547 23.53 -2.31 -23.89
N GLU A 548 22.72 -3.36 -23.78
CA GLU A 548 22.98 -4.68 -24.35
C GLU A 548 22.03 -4.95 -25.52
N SER A 549 22.50 -5.68 -26.54
CA SER A 549 21.65 -6.13 -27.63
C SER A 549 21.86 -7.62 -27.86
N ILE A 550 20.76 -8.32 -28.10
CA ILE A 550 20.78 -9.75 -28.36
C ILE A 550 20.28 -10.05 -29.77
N ASN A 551 21.16 -10.64 -30.57
CA ASN A 551 20.76 -11.17 -31.88
C ASN A 551 20.19 -12.57 -31.71
N ALA A 552 18.90 -12.76 -31.99
CA ALA A 552 18.23 -14.05 -31.93
C ALA A 552 17.41 -14.29 -33.20
N ILE A 553 17.31 -15.55 -33.61
CA ILE A 553 16.58 -15.94 -34.83
C ILE A 553 15.31 -16.68 -34.40
N PRO A 554 14.12 -16.19 -34.74
CA PRO A 554 12.87 -16.91 -34.46
C PRO A 554 12.83 -18.27 -35.12
N ASP A 555 12.19 -19.23 -34.47
CA ASP A 555 11.81 -20.50 -35.07
C ASP A 555 10.58 -20.34 -35.99
N ASN A 556 10.07 -21.45 -36.53
CA ASN A 556 8.93 -21.46 -37.45
C ASN A 556 7.63 -20.92 -36.83
N ASN A 557 7.53 -20.89 -35.50
CA ASN A 557 6.38 -20.38 -34.75
C ASN A 557 6.61 -18.94 -34.24
N GLY A 558 7.74 -18.32 -34.60
CA GLY A 558 8.12 -16.98 -34.13
C GLY A 558 8.77 -16.97 -32.75
N GLN A 559 9.07 -18.13 -32.14
CA GLN A 559 9.64 -18.22 -30.81
C GLN A 559 11.18 -18.20 -30.82
N LEU A 560 11.77 -17.57 -29.81
CA LEU A 560 13.20 -17.51 -29.56
C LEU A 560 13.59 -18.61 -28.57
N THR A 561 14.14 -19.71 -29.08
CA THR A 561 14.44 -20.91 -28.27
C THR A 561 15.91 -21.04 -27.88
N GLN A 562 16.78 -20.11 -28.27
CA GLN A 562 18.21 -20.22 -27.97
C GLN A 562 18.49 -19.98 -26.48
N LYS A 563 19.31 -20.82 -25.85
CA LYS A 563 19.70 -20.71 -24.42
C LYS A 563 20.17 -19.31 -24.00
N LYS A 564 20.88 -18.60 -24.87
CA LYS A 564 21.36 -17.23 -24.63
C LYS A 564 20.22 -16.22 -24.40
N VAL A 565 19.05 -16.44 -25.02
CA VAL A 565 17.87 -15.56 -24.89
C VAL A 565 17.24 -15.73 -23.52
N TYR A 566 17.04 -16.98 -23.07
CA TYR A 566 16.58 -17.26 -21.71
C TYR A 566 17.52 -16.65 -20.65
N SER A 567 18.84 -16.86 -20.80
CA SER A 567 19.82 -16.28 -19.87
C SER A 567 19.80 -14.75 -19.85
N PHE A 568 19.50 -14.11 -20.99
CA PHE A 568 19.36 -12.66 -21.10
C PHE A 568 18.10 -12.18 -20.38
N VAL A 569 16.94 -12.79 -20.62
CA VAL A 569 15.68 -12.46 -19.92
C VAL A 569 15.84 -12.60 -18.39
N ASP A 570 16.45 -13.71 -17.92
CA ASP A 570 16.73 -13.90 -16.50
C ASP A 570 17.70 -12.85 -15.94
N HIS A 571 18.67 -12.39 -16.74
CA HIS A 571 19.58 -11.33 -16.34
C HIS A 571 18.85 -9.99 -16.21
N CYS A 572 18.04 -9.61 -17.20
CA CYS A 572 17.26 -8.38 -17.18
C CYS A 572 16.37 -8.30 -15.93
N GLN A 573 15.65 -9.38 -15.60
CA GLN A 573 14.80 -9.41 -14.40
C GLN A 573 15.61 -9.24 -13.10
N ARG A 574 16.79 -9.88 -12.98
CA ARG A 574 17.67 -9.68 -11.81
C ARG A 574 18.19 -8.25 -11.71
N VAL A 575 18.50 -7.60 -12.83
CA VAL A 575 18.93 -6.21 -12.86
C VAL A 575 17.80 -5.29 -12.40
N THR A 576 16.58 -5.46 -12.92
CA THR A 576 15.42 -4.65 -12.50
C THR A 576 15.07 -4.86 -11.04
N GLU A 577 15.16 -6.09 -10.53
CA GLU A 577 14.93 -6.39 -9.11
C GLU A 577 15.98 -5.72 -8.22
N GLY A 578 17.26 -5.74 -8.61
CA GLY A 578 18.33 -5.04 -7.90
C GLY A 578 18.15 -3.52 -7.88
N GLN A 579 17.68 -2.92 -8.98
CA GLN A 579 17.36 -1.49 -9.05
C GLN A 579 16.20 -1.13 -8.11
N MET A 580 15.14 -1.94 -8.07
CA MET A 580 14.00 -1.73 -7.16
C MET A 580 14.44 -1.80 -5.70
N LEU A 581 15.31 -2.76 -5.34
CA LEU A 581 15.85 -2.85 -3.98
C LEU A 581 16.67 -1.60 -3.60
N GLN A 582 17.47 -1.06 -4.53
CA GLN A 582 18.22 0.18 -4.29
C GLN A 582 17.32 1.39 -4.11
N ILE A 583 16.28 1.53 -4.94
CA ILE A 583 15.25 2.57 -4.79
C ILE A 583 14.59 2.46 -3.43
N HIS A 584 14.16 1.25 -3.05
CA HIS A 584 13.54 1.01 -1.74
C HIS A 584 14.47 1.40 -0.58
N ALA A 585 15.74 0.97 -0.64
CA ALA A 585 16.71 1.28 0.39
C ALA A 585 16.99 2.79 0.50
N ASN A 586 16.94 3.54 -0.60
CA ASN A 586 17.14 4.98 -0.59
C ASN A 586 15.91 5.72 -0.05
N THR A 587 14.71 5.42 -0.55
CA THR A 587 13.45 5.98 -0.05
C THR A 587 13.27 5.72 1.44
N TRP A 588 13.65 4.53 1.92
CA TRP A 588 13.67 4.22 3.35
C TRP A 588 14.57 5.15 4.16
N LYS A 589 15.76 5.50 3.68
CA LYS A 589 16.68 6.41 4.40
C LYS A 589 16.07 7.81 4.58
N TYR A 590 15.31 8.29 3.60
CA TYR A 590 14.57 9.55 3.72
C TYR A 590 13.49 9.44 4.78
N ASN A 591 12.63 8.42 4.66
CA ASN A 591 11.47 8.24 5.56
C ASN A 591 11.86 7.92 7.01
N LYS A 592 13.00 7.28 7.24
CA LYS A 592 13.45 6.94 8.59
C LYS A 592 13.57 8.17 9.50
N LEU A 593 14.18 9.25 9.00
CA LEU A 593 14.36 10.47 9.79
C LEU A 593 13.01 11.12 10.11
N ILE A 594 12.08 11.15 9.14
CA ILE A 594 10.73 11.68 9.32
C ILE A 594 10.00 10.90 10.41
N ASN A 595 10.18 9.58 10.45
CA ASN A 595 9.60 8.74 11.49
C ASN A 595 10.23 8.99 12.87
N ASP A 596 11.54 9.18 12.96
CA ASP A 596 12.21 9.51 14.23
C ASP A 596 11.72 10.88 14.76
N GLN A 597 11.50 11.85 13.87
CA GLN A 597 10.91 13.15 14.19
C GLN A 597 9.45 13.03 14.67
N ARG A 598 8.66 12.19 13.98
CA ARG A 598 7.27 11.91 14.35
C ARG A 598 7.15 11.38 15.77
N VAL A 599 7.99 10.43 16.17
CA VAL A 599 7.95 9.88 17.54
C VAL A 599 8.07 10.99 18.59
N ILE A 600 8.93 11.98 18.35
CA ILE A 600 9.10 13.14 19.26
C ILE A 600 7.84 14.00 19.31
N ILE A 601 7.19 14.23 18.16
CA ILE A 601 5.94 15.00 18.08
C ILE A 601 4.79 14.25 18.75
N ASP A 602 4.69 12.94 18.54
CA ASP A 602 3.68 12.07 19.14
C ASP A 602 3.81 12.03 20.67
N GLU A 603 5.04 11.94 21.20
CA GLU A 603 5.31 12.04 22.64
C GLU A 603 4.82 13.39 23.19
N ARG A 604 5.18 14.51 22.53
CA ARG A 604 4.73 15.84 22.94
C ARG A 604 3.20 15.98 22.87
N ARG A 605 2.55 15.47 21.83
CA ARG A 605 1.08 15.44 21.74
C ARG A 605 0.49 14.67 22.90
N SER A 606 1.02 13.49 23.22
CA SER A 606 0.48 12.69 24.32
C SER A 606 0.56 13.42 25.65
N ASP A 607 1.68 14.10 25.94
CA ASP A 607 1.83 14.92 27.14
C ASP A 607 0.77 16.03 27.22
N ILE A 608 0.49 16.71 26.09
CA ILE A 608 -0.53 17.76 26.00
C ILE A 608 -1.95 17.20 26.16
N LEU A 609 -2.23 16.02 25.60
CA LEU A 609 -3.54 15.35 25.67
C LEU A 609 -3.82 14.81 27.08
N ASP A 610 -2.81 14.26 27.77
CA ASP A 610 -3.01 13.55 29.05
C ASP A 610 -2.85 14.44 30.29
N SER A 611 -2.32 15.65 30.15
CA SER A 611 -1.97 16.49 31.30
C SER A 611 -2.44 17.95 31.16
N ASP A 612 -2.12 18.75 32.18
CA ASP A 612 -2.30 20.21 32.20
C ASP A 612 -1.03 20.97 31.80
N VAL A 613 -0.07 20.30 31.14
CA VAL A 613 1.22 20.89 30.73
C VAL A 613 1.03 22.14 29.86
N ALA A 614 0.07 22.10 28.92
CA ALA A 614 -0.21 23.22 28.03
C ALA A 614 -0.68 24.46 28.80
N LEU A 615 -1.60 24.29 29.76
CA LEU A 615 -2.07 25.38 30.60
C LEU A 615 -0.94 25.98 31.43
N LYS A 616 -0.10 25.14 32.04
CA LYS A 616 1.06 25.59 32.84
C LYS A 616 2.05 26.39 32.00
N GLU A 617 2.34 25.92 30.79
CA GLU A 617 3.27 26.56 29.88
C GLU A 617 2.75 27.91 29.38
N LEU A 618 1.50 27.95 28.89
CA LEU A 618 0.87 29.17 28.40
C LEU A 618 0.71 30.21 29.53
N GLN A 619 0.26 29.81 30.72
CA GLN A 619 0.13 30.73 31.86
C GLN A 619 1.48 31.27 32.35
N ARG A 620 2.56 30.47 32.27
CA ARG A 620 3.91 30.93 32.62
C ARG A 620 4.43 32.00 31.65
N ARG A 621 4.12 31.88 30.36
CA ARG A 621 4.62 32.78 29.31
C ARG A 621 3.70 33.97 29.02
N ALA A 622 2.39 33.80 29.21
CA ALA A 622 1.35 34.81 29.02
C ALA A 622 0.22 34.59 30.05
N HIS A 623 0.43 35.12 31.25
CA HIS A 623 -0.54 34.99 32.34
C HIS A 623 -1.88 35.64 31.98
N ARG A 624 -2.98 34.88 32.17
CA ARG A 624 -4.36 35.34 32.02
C ARG A 624 -5.18 34.93 33.22
N ASP A 625 -5.85 35.90 33.83
CA ASP A 625 -6.84 35.62 34.87
C ASP A 625 -8.18 35.28 34.20
N LEU A 626 -8.46 33.98 34.06
CA LEU A 626 -9.66 33.46 33.41
C LEU A 626 -10.70 33.09 34.47
N THR A 627 -11.92 33.60 34.32
CA THR A 627 -13.03 33.37 35.26
C THR A 627 -13.77 32.04 35.02
N VAL A 628 -13.39 31.28 33.98
CA VAL A 628 -14.00 30.00 33.63
C VAL A 628 -13.44 28.85 34.50
N PRO A 629 -14.19 27.73 34.65
CA PRO A 629 -13.73 26.55 35.38
C PRO A 629 -12.36 26.01 34.89
N ARG A 630 -11.59 25.40 35.79
CA ARG A 630 -10.21 24.98 35.47
C ARG A 630 -10.13 23.91 34.38
N ASP A 631 -11.07 22.98 34.34
CA ASP A 631 -11.20 21.99 33.27
C ASP A 631 -11.38 22.65 31.89
N VAL A 632 -12.20 23.72 31.81
CA VAL A 632 -12.35 24.53 30.60
C VAL A 632 -11.05 25.24 30.23
N GLN A 633 -10.31 25.78 31.22
CA GLN A 633 -8.99 26.37 30.96
C GLN A 633 -7.98 25.36 30.42
N VAL A 634 -7.96 24.14 30.99
CA VAL A 634 -7.07 23.06 30.54
C VAL A 634 -7.40 22.66 29.11
N GLN A 635 -8.68 22.43 28.79
CA GLN A 635 -9.08 22.08 27.43
C GLN A 635 -8.80 23.22 26.44
N ALA A 636 -9.08 24.47 26.80
CA ALA A 636 -8.78 25.63 25.96
C ALA A 636 -7.28 25.76 25.66
N ALA A 637 -6.42 25.57 26.66
CA ALA A 637 -4.97 25.58 26.47
C ALA A 637 -4.50 24.42 25.56
N ARG A 638 -5.06 23.23 25.76
CA ARG A 638 -4.82 22.05 24.93
C ARG A 638 -5.21 22.29 23.48
N ASP A 639 -6.42 22.81 23.23
CA ASP A 639 -6.91 23.08 21.87
C ASP A 639 -5.99 24.04 21.11
N VAL A 640 -5.53 25.10 21.79
CA VAL A 640 -4.61 26.11 21.25
C VAL A 640 -3.24 25.51 20.95
N GLU A 641 -2.62 24.81 21.90
CA GLU A 641 -1.26 24.30 21.71
C GLU A 641 -1.21 23.16 20.68
N LEU A 642 -2.18 22.23 20.73
CA LEU A 642 -2.28 21.17 19.71
C LEU A 642 -2.51 21.76 18.31
N PHE A 643 -3.23 22.89 18.20
CA PHE A 643 -3.50 23.50 16.88
C PHE A 643 -2.19 23.95 16.23
N HIS A 644 -1.37 24.68 16.99
CA HIS A 644 -0.09 25.17 16.47
C HIS A 644 0.93 24.05 16.29
N LEU A 645 0.91 23.03 17.15
CA LEU A 645 1.76 21.86 16.95
C LEU A 645 1.42 21.12 15.65
N ASP A 646 0.12 20.91 15.36
CA ASP A 646 -0.36 20.31 14.12
C ASP A 646 0.00 21.16 12.90
N GLU A 647 -0.19 22.47 12.98
CA GLU A 647 0.14 23.41 11.92
C GLU A 647 1.63 23.39 11.57
N HIS A 648 2.51 23.48 12.59
CA HIS A 648 3.95 23.44 12.39
C HIS A 648 4.42 22.08 11.87
N TRP A 649 3.81 20.97 12.30
CA TRP A 649 4.09 19.65 11.75
C TRP A 649 3.69 19.53 10.27
N ALA A 650 2.50 19.99 9.90
CA ALA A 650 2.06 19.98 8.50
C ALA A 650 3.00 20.81 7.60
N ARG A 651 3.39 22.02 8.05
CA ARG A 651 4.39 22.85 7.33
C ARG A 651 5.76 22.17 7.22
N HIS A 652 6.17 21.46 8.27
CA HIS A 652 7.41 20.69 8.24
C HIS A 652 7.35 19.60 7.17
N LEU A 653 6.25 18.85 7.09
CA LEU A 653 6.07 17.81 6.07
C LEU A 653 6.12 18.38 4.64
N GLU A 654 5.46 19.51 4.39
CA GLU A 654 5.53 20.25 3.12
C GLU A 654 6.98 20.64 2.78
N TYR A 655 7.69 21.23 3.74
CA TYR A 655 9.09 21.62 3.57
C TYR A 655 9.98 20.42 3.23
N LEU A 656 9.77 19.28 3.89
CA LEU A 656 10.52 18.07 3.60
C LEU A 656 10.24 17.53 2.18
N ASP A 657 9.02 17.64 1.70
CA ASP A 657 8.67 17.23 0.34
C ASP A 657 9.38 18.13 -0.69
N ASP A 658 9.33 19.45 -0.50
CA ASP A 658 10.03 20.44 -1.34
C ASP A 658 11.55 20.18 -1.41
N ILE A 659 12.17 19.87 -0.27
CA ILE A 659 13.60 19.53 -0.24
C ILE A 659 13.83 18.23 -1.01
N ARG A 660 13.02 17.20 -0.76
CA ARG A 660 13.19 15.88 -1.38
C ARG A 660 13.13 15.97 -2.90
N GLU A 661 12.24 16.79 -3.45
CA GLU A 661 12.17 17.02 -4.90
C GLU A 661 13.38 17.82 -5.43
N SER A 662 13.80 18.86 -4.72
CA SER A 662 14.84 19.78 -5.18
C SER A 662 16.29 19.33 -4.92
N ILE A 663 16.52 18.37 -4.02
CA ILE A 663 17.86 17.95 -3.59
C ILE A 663 18.67 17.26 -4.68
N HIS A 664 17.98 16.59 -5.62
CA HIS A 664 18.60 15.96 -6.77
C HIS A 664 19.26 16.98 -7.72
N LEU A 665 18.75 18.23 -7.76
CA LEU A 665 19.34 19.32 -8.54
C LEU A 665 20.60 19.90 -7.88
N ARG A 666 20.74 19.77 -6.56
CA ARG A 666 21.90 20.26 -5.79
C ARG A 666 23.05 19.25 -5.70
N ALA A 667 22.79 17.98 -6.01
CA ALA A 667 23.77 16.89 -6.07
C ALA A 667 24.90 17.09 -7.11
N LEU A 668 24.77 18.10 -8.00
CA LEU A 668 25.83 18.57 -8.90
C LEU A 668 27.13 18.97 -8.16
N ALA A 669 27.09 19.16 -6.83
CA ALA A 669 28.20 19.60 -5.98
C ALA A 669 28.98 18.49 -5.24
N ARG A 670 28.95 17.21 -5.69
CA ARG A 670 29.72 16.06 -5.14
C ARG A 670 29.32 15.56 -3.74
N GLU A 671 28.22 16.04 -3.14
CA GLU A 671 27.72 15.55 -1.85
C GLU A 671 26.58 14.52 -2.02
N ASN A 672 26.42 13.62 -1.05
CA ASN A 672 25.36 12.60 -1.05
C ASN A 672 23.99 13.26 -0.74
N PRO A 673 22.98 13.16 -1.63
CA PRO A 673 21.68 13.82 -1.46
C PRO A 673 20.95 13.46 -0.16
N VAL A 674 21.13 12.23 0.33
CA VAL A 674 20.48 11.77 1.57
C VAL A 674 21.05 12.51 2.79
N ASP A 675 22.37 12.70 2.83
CA ASP A 675 23.05 13.32 3.96
C ASP A 675 22.69 14.81 4.05
N GLU A 676 22.60 15.46 2.88
CA GLU A 676 22.16 16.85 2.78
C GLU A 676 20.68 17.02 3.20
N PHE A 677 19.81 16.09 2.80
CA PHE A 677 18.41 16.08 3.23
C PHE A 677 18.31 15.96 4.74
N HIS A 678 19.06 15.02 5.34
CA HIS A 678 19.06 14.84 6.80
C HIS A 678 19.54 16.10 7.52
N ARG A 679 20.59 16.75 7.00
CA ARG A 679 21.13 17.99 7.59
C ARG A 679 20.09 19.11 7.58
N MET A 680 19.39 19.32 6.46
CA MET A 680 18.36 20.36 6.33
C MET A 680 17.12 20.04 7.19
N SER A 681 16.64 18.79 7.13
CA SER A 681 15.50 18.31 7.92
C SER A 681 15.74 18.47 9.42
N ILE A 682 16.91 18.09 9.94
CA ILE A 682 17.28 18.25 11.36
C ILE A 682 17.36 19.73 11.75
N ALA A 683 17.88 20.59 10.86
CA ALA A 683 18.05 22.01 11.16
C ALA A 683 16.71 22.73 11.30
N GLU A 684 15.74 22.42 10.43
CA GLU A 684 14.39 22.97 10.51
C GLU A 684 13.65 22.42 11.73
N PHE A 685 13.67 21.09 11.92
CA PHE A 685 12.88 20.42 12.96
C PHE A 685 13.20 20.91 14.38
N LYS A 686 14.45 21.32 14.64
CA LYS A 686 14.88 21.88 15.93
C LYS A 686 14.02 23.05 16.41
N ASN A 687 13.49 23.84 15.49
CA ASN A 687 12.71 25.03 15.82
C ASN A 687 11.20 24.77 15.85
N LEU A 688 10.75 23.62 15.34
CA LEU A 688 9.33 23.29 15.16
C LEU A 688 8.54 23.39 16.47
N ALA A 689 8.94 22.62 17.48
CA ALA A 689 8.21 22.60 18.76
C ALA A 689 8.25 23.95 19.49
N THR A 690 9.38 24.68 19.39
CA THR A 690 9.50 26.00 20.04
C THR A 690 8.64 27.04 19.32
N GLY A 691 8.65 27.04 17.99
CA GLY A 691 7.81 27.91 17.16
C GLY A 691 6.32 27.67 17.39
N ALA A 692 5.90 26.40 17.48
CA ALA A 692 4.52 26.04 17.80
C ALA A 692 4.08 26.62 19.16
N VAL A 693 4.92 26.54 20.19
CA VAL A 693 4.60 27.12 21.51
C VAL A 693 4.58 28.66 21.45
N ASP A 694 5.47 29.29 20.69
CA ASP A 694 5.50 30.75 20.51
C ASP A 694 4.20 31.27 19.89
N ASP A 695 3.73 30.62 18.82
CA ASP A 695 2.46 30.98 18.15
C ASP A 695 1.24 30.65 19.03
N ALA A 696 1.32 29.57 19.81
CA ALA A 696 0.31 29.24 20.81
C ALA A 696 0.21 30.29 21.92
N VAL A 697 1.35 30.83 22.39
CA VAL A 697 1.38 31.92 23.38
C VAL A 697 0.75 33.19 22.82
N GLU A 698 1.04 33.54 21.57
CA GLU A 698 0.46 34.73 20.93
C GLU A 698 -1.06 34.59 20.75
N THR A 699 -1.51 33.41 20.31
CA THR A 699 -2.94 33.09 20.24
C THR A 699 -3.59 33.15 21.63
N TRP A 700 -2.93 32.55 22.62
CA TRP A 700 -3.41 32.51 24.00
C TRP A 700 -3.63 33.88 24.59
N ARG A 701 -2.80 34.89 24.28
CA ARG A 701 -2.97 36.27 24.80
C ARG A 701 -4.32 36.89 24.44
N HIS A 702 -4.86 36.54 23.28
CA HIS A 702 -5.93 37.31 22.67
C HIS A 702 -7.17 36.50 22.29
N ILE A 703 -7.11 35.16 22.40
CA ILE A 703 -8.25 34.29 22.10
C ILE A 703 -9.36 34.45 23.15
N THR A 704 -10.59 34.53 22.68
CA THR A 704 -11.79 34.51 23.53
C THR A 704 -11.94 33.10 24.12
N ILE A 705 -12.07 33.02 25.44
CA ILE A 705 -12.32 31.77 26.16
C ILE A 705 -13.54 32.01 27.06
N ASP A 706 -14.58 31.21 26.88
CA ASP A 706 -15.77 31.20 27.73
C ASP A 706 -16.06 29.78 28.24
N ASN A 707 -17.23 29.56 28.85
CA ASN A 707 -17.62 28.25 29.39
C ASN A 707 -17.74 27.15 28.31
N ASN A 708 -17.78 27.50 27.02
CA ASN A 708 -17.82 26.56 25.91
C ASN A 708 -16.41 26.25 25.35
N GLY A 709 -15.36 26.91 25.85
CA GLY A 709 -13.97 26.67 25.45
C GLY A 709 -13.33 27.83 24.70
N ALA A 710 -12.27 27.53 23.94
CA ALA A 710 -11.53 28.50 23.15
C ALA A 710 -12.16 28.71 21.76
N HIS A 711 -12.45 29.96 21.41
CA HIS A 711 -13.06 30.34 20.12
C HIS A 711 -12.02 30.49 19.00
N LEU A 712 -11.38 29.39 18.59
CA LEU A 712 -10.35 29.38 17.55
C LEU A 712 -10.89 29.88 16.19
N GLY A 713 -12.12 29.49 15.83
CA GLY A 713 -12.74 29.80 14.54
C GLY A 713 -13.00 31.29 14.28
N GLU A 714 -13.19 32.11 15.33
CA GLU A 714 -13.41 33.56 15.20
C GLU A 714 -12.16 34.32 14.72
N ARG A 715 -10.98 33.72 14.88
CA ARG A 715 -9.69 34.26 14.41
C ARG A 715 -9.19 33.63 13.11
N GLY A 716 -10.04 32.88 12.41
CA GLY A 716 -9.63 32.14 11.21
C GLY A 716 -8.75 30.93 11.50
N LEU A 717 -8.53 30.57 12.77
CA LEU A 717 -7.80 29.37 13.20
C LEU A 717 -8.75 28.17 13.16
N ARG A 718 -9.26 27.85 11.96
CA ARG A 718 -10.09 26.67 11.77
C ARG A 718 -9.16 25.48 11.59
N ARG A 719 -9.31 24.46 12.46
CA ARG A 719 -8.72 23.16 12.16
C ARG A 719 -9.27 22.71 10.80
N PRO A 720 -8.42 22.36 9.85
CA PRO A 720 -8.90 21.80 8.60
C PRO A 720 -9.74 20.56 8.94
N SER A 721 -10.95 20.47 8.39
CA SER A 721 -11.67 19.21 8.44
C SER A 721 -10.80 18.18 7.72
N SER A 722 -10.55 17.04 8.35
CA SER A 722 -9.92 15.89 7.70
C SER A 722 -10.89 15.39 6.64
N THR A 723 -10.79 15.95 5.43
CA THR A 723 -11.81 15.73 4.40
C THR A 723 -11.47 14.49 3.58
N TRP A 724 -10.18 14.11 3.46
CA TRP A 724 -9.74 13.05 2.54
C TRP A 724 -8.51 12.28 3.03
N THR A 725 -8.46 11.00 2.69
CA THR A 725 -7.32 10.09 2.90
C THR A 725 -6.99 9.39 1.58
N TYR A 726 -5.72 9.32 1.19
CA TYR A 726 -5.32 8.62 -0.02
C TYR A 726 -3.93 7.99 0.12
N MET A 727 -3.69 6.98 -0.72
CA MET A 727 -2.37 6.40 -0.93
C MET A 727 -1.69 7.12 -2.09
N VAL A 728 -0.46 7.58 -1.87
CA VAL A 728 0.39 8.00 -2.98
C VAL A 728 1.06 6.75 -3.52
N ASN A 729 0.58 6.23 -4.65
CA ASN A 729 1.42 5.33 -5.43
C ASN A 729 2.50 6.21 -6.03
N ASP A 730 3.74 6.06 -5.55
CA ASP A 730 4.87 6.77 -6.14
C ASP A 730 4.89 6.49 -7.64
N ASN A 731 4.69 7.58 -8.38
CA ASN A 731 5.07 7.80 -9.76
C ASN A 731 4.11 7.38 -10.91
N PRO A 732 2.98 8.08 -11.11
CA PRO A 732 2.25 8.10 -12.40
C PRO A 732 3.10 8.66 -13.56
N LEU A 733 4.22 9.32 -13.26
CA LEU A 733 5.11 10.00 -14.20
C LEU A 733 6.37 9.19 -14.55
N SER A 734 6.60 8.02 -13.95
CA SER A 734 7.67 7.10 -14.39
C SER A 734 7.31 6.32 -15.65
N GLY A 735 6.05 6.38 -16.07
CA GLY A 735 5.57 5.84 -17.34
C GLY A 735 5.91 6.76 -18.52
N ASN A 736 7.19 7.12 -18.68
CA ASN A 736 7.80 7.42 -19.98
C ASN A 736 9.30 7.77 -19.81
N ASN A 737 10.14 6.93 -20.41
CA ASN A 737 11.51 7.21 -20.85
C ASN A 737 12.56 7.65 -19.79
N GLY A 738 13.41 6.70 -19.40
CA GLY A 738 14.83 6.62 -19.84
C GLY A 738 15.82 7.79 -19.70
N SER A 739 15.48 9.00 -19.23
CA SER A 739 16.41 10.14 -19.36
C SER A 739 17.31 10.42 -18.14
N VAL A 740 16.97 9.95 -16.94
CA VAL A 740 17.85 10.17 -15.77
C VAL A 740 19.10 9.29 -15.82
N VAL A 741 19.03 8.11 -16.46
CA VAL A 741 20.21 7.24 -16.66
C VAL A 741 21.01 7.66 -17.90
N GLY A 742 20.35 8.10 -18.97
CA GLY A 742 21.02 8.54 -20.20
C GLY A 742 21.88 9.81 -20.03
N SER A 743 21.45 10.73 -19.18
CA SER A 743 22.21 11.96 -18.87
C SER A 743 23.46 11.69 -18.03
N VAL A 744 23.44 10.68 -17.15
CA VAL A 744 24.60 10.29 -16.33
C VAL A 744 25.64 9.52 -17.15
N VAL A 745 25.23 8.67 -18.10
CA VAL A 745 26.16 7.89 -18.94
C VAL A 745 26.91 8.76 -19.95
N ASN A 746 26.29 9.83 -20.46
CA ASN A 746 26.98 10.79 -21.34
C ASN A 746 27.89 11.79 -20.60
N LEU A 747 27.81 11.88 -19.26
CA LEU A 747 28.72 12.71 -18.47
C LEU A 747 30.05 12.00 -18.12
N PHE A 748 30.11 10.67 -18.30
CA PHE A 748 31.28 9.84 -18.04
C PHE A 748 31.91 9.23 -19.31
N ARG A 749 31.66 9.83 -20.47
CA ARG A 749 32.38 9.54 -21.72
C ARG A 749 33.27 10.70 -22.16
#